data_AF-A0A369GFS6-F1
#
_entry.id   AF-A0A369GFS6-F1
#
_cell.length_a   1.000
_cell.length_b   1.000
_cell.length_c   1.000
_cell.angle_alpha   90.00
_cell.angle_beta   90.00
_cell.angle_gamma   90.00
#
_symmetry.space_group_name_H-M   'P 1'
#
loop_
_entity.id
_entity.type
_entity.pdbx_description
1 polymer ?
#
loop_
_entity_poly.entity_id
_entity_poly.type
_entity_poly.pdbx_seq_one_letter_code
_entity_poly.pdbx_strand_id
1 'polypeptide(L)'
;MRLPFRRCRALRPPDLLLPLLALAATTSPTTALDFKPASAANLDLSNLGEVVIAGDFSGISLYQYHGQTSADLSTNGSQSLLTRLPNGVLAPVAATDATIQSMCALRRKNGNLDTVVIGGNFTSLDGIESTAVALFNPTTSEFKPLSGLEGQVSALYCDQDRELVYIGGSFHAANSTNALAWSTDKGFVDLPFAGFNGPVDAITKSSNGHIIFGGNFTGLGNTSTPSRPDEQVINLSTANTTATNSASTPGFSDPKSLACSDGSDGPGRTWLLADKMPGTWDANFGYVFQPTKLRLWNTRLDGRGTKTFRFLAFPINGIMNLTYVDPATGQNATCTSECPLSHDAKTTFQDFHFVNRVGMNSFQIAISDWYGNGGGLAGMQLFHDDIYAYAISDFNEPTCGGNKFPSRATATGPWKHSPSVQSNAEYLTANLASSSSTDRLPAVVFYPSIRESGNYSVNMYTPGCMPDETCHTRGRVNVTGTMSSGTANVGFATTLYQTNNYDKYDQIYFGYVEKTSSSFQPSVTITPLPGQDMPVLTVVAQRVGFTLVNSTGGLNGLFDYNPDNDTIDVTKFEQSPVNKLGSGFKRSSGVSSLATSGDVVYIGGDFTSDGDANMVAIGGPNNEVQSLDGRGLNGQVLDMHLEDGKLYVGGDFTDKGAATQDGLNHVAVYDTKSSKWSALGAGVDGRVQHVVPLVINTSADATETAIALSGVFSECRGFGDNPRIPVDGFAVWVPSKSNWLQNLEGTHPAYNGMLTAAVVDLPNNEKLFAGSMESAQVGANGAATLGDKGLGSLPSVNLMPASPESRGRRSRRDELADGARGVVTGTFYDNGDANVTVLAGHFTARAKDGSTVENLLFIDGAKKGAVSGLGPGVSADSTFTTVAMRDSVLYAGGRVSGTVADRPVGGIVAYDVKTKSFGNQPAPVSGGKGTVSAITVRPKTAEVYVAGSFQKAGALDCPAVCLYNADSDQWVQPGNGLSGEVSCMMWSSDSTLLVGGDMRSNGSDRQYLTSYSVKRQAWLSFPGAEGIPGPVQVMTPASSDGNQVWIAGKSAQDASVFLMKFDGSTWKKARQGLPAQTVLRSLQVFTLTKSHGKTDMLDDKEGLMITGSMDLPGIGPVSAVLYNGTDFLPYTLTTHAGPGAGSVGKIFTQKDDFFTSGKGHMPLVFVVLIGLAIALGIILLMVLAGIALDRLRKKREGYTRAPTSMHDRGSGIHRIPPRELLESLGKVQPGAPHV
;
A
#
# COMPACT_ATOMS: atom_id res chain seq x y z
N MET A 1 -34.37 -35.91 -35.94
CA MET A 1 -34.77 -37.32 -35.73
C MET A 1 -35.72 -37.39 -34.54
N ARG A 2 -36.95 -37.87 -34.78
CA ARG A 2 -37.97 -38.45 -33.87
C ARG A 2 -38.23 -37.86 -32.46
N LEU A 3 -39.38 -37.17 -32.35
CA LEU A 3 -40.38 -37.18 -31.25
C LEU A 3 -41.05 -38.58 -31.10
N PRO A 4 -42.11 -38.86 -30.28
CA PRO A 4 -42.77 -38.22 -29.09
C PRO A 4 -43.24 -39.22 -27.97
N PHE A 5 -43.92 -38.73 -26.89
CA PHE A 5 -45.24 -39.16 -26.29
C PHE A 5 -45.31 -38.84 -24.76
N ARG A 6 -46.14 -37.87 -24.29
CA ARG A 6 -47.57 -37.94 -23.80
C ARG A 6 -47.74 -38.54 -22.39
N ARG A 7 -48.71 -38.18 -21.52
CA ARG A 7 -49.67 -37.06 -21.27
C ARG A 7 -50.65 -37.59 -20.19
N CYS A 8 -51.11 -36.75 -19.25
CA CYS A 8 -52.50 -36.68 -18.68
C CYS A 8 -52.52 -35.66 -17.52
N ARG A 9 -53.07 -34.43 -17.63
CA ARG A 9 -54.49 -33.92 -17.66
C ARG A 9 -55.24 -34.09 -16.33
N ALA A 10 -56.10 -33.18 -15.83
CA ALA A 10 -56.48 -31.77 -16.10
C ALA A 10 -57.65 -31.37 -15.17
N LEU A 11 -58.02 -30.07 -15.14
CA LEU A 11 -59.31 -29.38 -14.83
C LEU A 11 -59.17 -28.37 -13.65
N ARG A 12 -59.59 -27.09 -13.68
CA ARG A 12 -60.40 -26.26 -14.60
C ARG A 12 -60.27 -24.71 -14.29
N PRO A 13 -60.79 -23.81 -15.18
CA PRO A 13 -60.44 -22.37 -15.39
C PRO A 13 -61.54 -21.40 -14.82
N PRO A 14 -61.75 -20.11 -15.23
CA PRO A 14 -61.16 -19.20 -16.27
C PRO A 14 -60.81 -17.75 -15.76
N ASP A 15 -60.18 -16.85 -16.53
CA ASP A 15 -60.84 -15.86 -17.42
C ASP A 15 -59.88 -15.06 -18.32
N LEU A 16 -60.45 -14.55 -19.42
CA LEU A 16 -59.85 -13.83 -20.55
C LEU A 16 -59.21 -12.47 -20.19
N LEU A 17 -58.15 -12.06 -20.91
CA LEU A 17 -57.92 -10.68 -21.38
C LEU A 17 -56.85 -10.65 -22.51
N LEU A 18 -57.16 -9.90 -23.59
CA LEU A 18 -56.33 -9.55 -24.76
C LEU A 18 -55.57 -8.21 -24.50
N PRO A 19 -54.64 -7.75 -25.37
CA PRO A 19 -53.32 -7.27 -24.99
C PRO A 19 -53.13 -5.75 -25.13
N LEU A 20 -52.12 -5.22 -24.45
CA LEU A 20 -51.44 -3.98 -24.85
C LEU A 20 -49.94 -4.18 -24.61
N LEU A 21 -49.17 -4.16 -25.71
CA LEU A 21 -47.72 -4.08 -25.67
C LEU A 21 -47.31 -2.76 -25.00
N ALA A 22 -46.74 -2.84 -23.81
CA ALA A 22 -45.86 -1.81 -23.28
C ALA A 22 -44.42 -2.31 -23.46
N LEU A 23 -43.64 -1.59 -24.27
CA LEU A 23 -42.18 -1.64 -24.25
C LEU A 23 -41.73 -1.25 -22.83
N ALA A 24 -41.50 -2.25 -21.98
CA ALA A 24 -40.65 -2.05 -20.82
C ALA A 24 -39.21 -2.17 -21.32
N ALA A 25 -38.62 -1.03 -21.66
CA ALA A 25 -37.17 -0.91 -21.72
C ALA A 25 -36.66 -1.26 -20.32
N THR A 26 -36.13 -2.46 -20.16
CA THR A 26 -35.33 -2.82 -19.00
C THR A 26 -34.06 -1.99 -19.09
N THR A 27 -34.05 -0.85 -18.41
CA THR A 27 -32.79 -0.19 -18.03
C THR A 27 -32.04 -1.20 -17.17
N SER A 28 -31.02 -1.84 -17.74
CA SER A 28 -30.01 -2.54 -16.95
C SER A 28 -29.51 -1.53 -15.91
N PRO A 29 -29.57 -1.82 -14.60
CA PRO A 29 -28.92 -0.96 -13.64
C PRO A 29 -27.43 -0.95 -13.99
N THR A 30 -26.92 0.22 -14.36
CA THR A 30 -25.49 0.49 -14.49
C THR A 30 -24.87 0.22 -13.13
N THR A 31 -24.14 -0.89 -12.99
CA THR A 31 -23.45 -1.19 -11.74
C THR A 31 -22.23 -0.28 -11.65
N ALA A 32 -22.27 0.66 -10.71
CA ALA A 32 -21.09 1.31 -10.14
C ALA A 32 -20.12 0.26 -9.56
N LEU A 33 -18.94 0.67 -9.09
CA LEU A 33 -18.11 -0.14 -8.18
C LEU A 33 -18.98 -0.63 -7.00
N ASP A 34 -19.48 -1.87 -7.07
CA ASP A 34 -20.44 -2.41 -6.11
C ASP A 34 -19.72 -2.92 -4.86
N PHE A 35 -19.59 -2.03 -3.87
CA PHE A 35 -19.01 -2.38 -2.58
C PHE A 35 -19.99 -3.19 -1.75
N LYS A 36 -19.84 -4.52 -1.77
CA LYS A 36 -20.65 -5.42 -0.94
C LYS A 36 -20.36 -5.16 0.55
N PRO A 37 -21.37 -4.78 1.35
CA PRO A 37 -21.21 -4.67 2.80
C PRO A 37 -20.88 -6.03 3.40
N ALA A 38 -19.96 -6.06 4.35
CA ALA A 38 -19.69 -7.22 5.18
C ALA A 38 -20.85 -7.47 6.16
N SER A 39 -20.95 -8.71 6.65
CA SER A 39 -21.92 -9.05 7.69
C SER A 39 -21.69 -8.21 8.94
N ALA A 40 -22.70 -7.48 9.38
CA ALA A 40 -22.62 -6.70 10.61
C ALA A 40 -22.33 -7.60 11.82
N ALA A 41 -21.39 -7.18 12.67
CA ALA A 41 -21.05 -7.90 13.90
C ALA A 41 -22.18 -7.89 14.94
N ASN A 42 -23.07 -6.88 14.90
CA ASN A 42 -24.24 -6.74 15.76
C ASN A 42 -23.94 -6.78 17.27
N LEU A 43 -22.75 -6.39 17.73
CA LEU A 43 -22.41 -6.35 19.16
C LEU A 43 -23.37 -5.43 19.94
N ASP A 44 -23.85 -5.89 21.09
CA ASP A 44 -24.62 -5.07 22.04
C ASP A 44 -23.67 -4.46 23.07
N LEU A 45 -23.47 -3.13 22.99
CA LEU A 45 -22.59 -2.39 23.89
C LEU A 45 -23.34 -1.66 25.01
N SER A 46 -24.68 -1.73 25.04
CA SER A 46 -25.53 -0.86 25.85
C SER A 46 -25.31 -1.01 27.37
N ASN A 47 -24.89 -2.19 27.83
CA ASN A 47 -24.66 -2.48 29.25
C ASN A 47 -23.19 -2.30 29.70
N LEU A 48 -22.27 -2.00 28.76
CA LEU A 48 -20.83 -2.03 29.01
C LEU A 48 -20.25 -0.68 29.46
N GLY A 49 -21.00 0.41 29.31
CA GLY A 49 -20.49 1.77 29.54
C GLY A 49 -19.49 2.18 28.46
N GLU A 50 -18.41 2.86 28.84
CA GLU A 50 -17.32 3.16 27.90
C GLU A 50 -16.58 1.89 27.49
N VAL A 51 -16.29 1.76 26.18
CA VAL A 51 -15.54 0.63 25.60
C VAL A 51 -14.31 1.17 24.90
N VAL A 52 -13.15 0.60 25.22
CA VAL A 52 -11.86 0.97 24.61
C VAL A 52 -11.18 -0.26 24.04
N ILE A 53 -10.69 -0.11 22.81
CA ILE A 53 -9.84 -1.08 22.11
C ILE A 53 -8.40 -0.60 22.26
N ALA A 54 -7.56 -1.38 22.93
CA ALA A 54 -6.13 -1.10 23.11
C ALA A 54 -5.28 -2.07 22.29
N GLY A 55 -4.14 -1.59 21.77
CA GLY A 55 -3.21 -2.36 20.96
C GLY A 55 -1.96 -1.62 20.51
N ASP A 56 -1.27 -2.22 19.55
CA ASP A 56 -0.12 -1.68 18.85
C ASP A 56 -0.53 -1.30 17.41
N PHE A 57 -1.03 -0.08 17.25
CA PHE A 57 -1.48 0.44 15.97
C PHE A 57 -1.42 1.97 15.94
N SER A 58 -1.33 2.56 14.75
CA SER A 58 -1.43 4.01 14.49
C SER A 58 -2.81 4.43 13.97
N GLY A 59 -3.61 3.45 13.51
CA GLY A 59 -4.97 3.65 13.06
C GLY A 59 -5.77 2.36 13.13
N ILE A 60 -7.10 2.50 13.19
CA ILE A 60 -8.02 1.37 13.33
C ILE A 60 -9.26 1.56 12.46
N SER A 61 -9.75 0.45 11.91
CA SER A 61 -10.97 0.38 11.11
C SER A 61 -11.81 -0.82 11.52
N LEU A 62 -13.14 -0.66 11.51
CA LEU A 62 -14.04 -1.80 11.51
C LEU A 62 -14.08 -2.42 10.10
N TYR A 63 -14.12 -3.75 10.01
CA TYR A 63 -14.34 -4.45 8.74
C TYR A 63 -15.81 -4.34 8.35
N GLN A 64 -16.12 -3.49 7.36
CA GLN A 64 -17.50 -3.17 6.98
C GLN A 64 -17.82 -3.47 5.52
N TYR A 65 -16.81 -3.64 4.66
CA TYR A 65 -16.97 -3.90 3.23
C TYR A 65 -16.00 -4.98 2.77
N HIS A 66 -16.44 -5.81 1.82
CA HIS A 66 -15.56 -6.75 1.14
C HIS A 66 -14.48 -6.00 0.35
N GLY A 67 -13.24 -6.50 0.36
CA GLY A 67 -12.08 -5.85 -0.27
C GLY A 67 -11.35 -4.83 0.63
N GLN A 68 -11.89 -4.50 1.80
CA GLN A 68 -11.18 -3.70 2.80
C GLN A 68 -9.97 -4.49 3.34
N THR A 69 -8.79 -3.85 3.37
CA THR A 69 -7.53 -4.49 3.74
C THR A 69 -6.69 -3.57 4.62
N SER A 70 -5.77 -4.17 5.40
CA SER A 70 -4.68 -3.48 6.10
C SER A 70 -3.33 -4.04 5.66
N ALA A 71 -3.18 -4.29 4.36
CA ALA A 71 -1.92 -4.72 3.78
C ALA A 71 -0.87 -3.63 3.93
N ASP A 72 0.37 -4.06 4.17
CA ASP A 72 1.53 -3.17 4.30
C ASP A 72 1.76 -2.37 3.01
N LEU A 73 2.36 -1.19 3.16
CA LEU A 73 2.85 -0.40 2.03
C LEU A 73 3.84 -1.22 1.20
N SER A 74 3.69 -1.16 -0.13
CA SER A 74 4.66 -1.76 -1.04
C SER A 74 6.04 -1.12 -0.83
N THR A 75 7.05 -1.96 -0.61
CA THR A 75 8.47 -1.55 -0.48
C THR A 75 9.26 -1.71 -1.78
N ASN A 76 8.68 -2.39 -2.78
CA ASN A 76 9.32 -2.73 -4.05
C ASN A 76 8.97 -1.76 -5.19
N GLY A 77 8.35 -0.62 -4.88
CA GLY A 77 7.99 0.45 -5.83
C GLY A 77 6.68 0.22 -6.58
N SER A 78 6.02 -0.92 -6.33
CA SER A 78 4.69 -1.22 -6.84
C SER A 78 3.64 -0.26 -6.25
N GLN A 79 2.63 0.06 -7.04
CA GLN A 79 1.52 0.92 -6.62
C GLN A 79 0.20 0.22 -6.86
N SER A 80 -0.89 0.89 -6.56
CA SER A 80 -2.23 0.40 -6.85
C SER A 80 -3.11 1.53 -7.35
N LEU A 81 -4.04 1.18 -8.22
CA LEU A 81 -5.25 1.95 -8.41
C LEU A 81 -6.13 1.71 -7.17
N LEU A 82 -6.55 2.79 -6.53
CA LEU A 82 -7.26 2.82 -5.26
C LEU A 82 -8.64 3.44 -5.46
N THR A 83 -9.61 2.96 -4.70
CA THR A 83 -10.93 3.58 -4.60
C THR A 83 -11.28 3.84 -3.14
N ARG A 84 -12.21 4.77 -2.91
CA ARG A 84 -12.68 5.14 -1.58
C ARG A 84 -13.93 4.35 -1.25
N LEU A 85 -13.86 3.51 -0.22
CA LEU A 85 -15.00 2.80 0.33
C LEU A 85 -16.00 3.78 0.98
N PRO A 86 -17.28 3.40 1.16
CA PRO A 86 -18.26 4.30 1.77
C PRO A 86 -17.92 4.73 3.20
N ASN A 87 -17.12 3.95 3.93
CA ASN A 87 -16.60 4.31 5.25
C ASN A 87 -15.36 5.23 5.22
N GLY A 88 -14.90 5.66 4.04
CA GLY A 88 -13.80 6.61 3.86
C GLY A 88 -12.39 6.01 3.79
N VAL A 89 -12.26 4.70 4.00
CA VAL A 89 -11.00 3.95 3.84
C VAL A 89 -10.71 3.75 2.35
N LEU A 90 -9.44 3.80 1.97
CA LEU A 90 -8.97 3.48 0.62
C LEU A 90 -8.74 1.97 0.48
N ALA A 91 -9.20 1.39 -0.62
CA ALA A 91 -9.02 -0.01 -0.95
C ALA A 91 -8.41 -0.16 -2.36
N PRO A 92 -7.50 -1.13 -2.57
CA PRO A 92 -6.95 -1.41 -3.89
C PRO A 92 -8.02 -2.02 -4.81
N VAL A 93 -8.04 -1.52 -6.05
CA VAL A 93 -8.85 -2.04 -7.17
C VAL A 93 -7.98 -2.92 -8.06
N ALA A 94 -6.75 -2.49 -8.34
CA ALA A 94 -5.76 -3.23 -9.10
C ALA A 94 -4.34 -2.81 -8.69
N ALA A 95 -3.42 -3.77 -8.67
CA ALA A 95 -2.00 -3.50 -8.39
C ALA A 95 -1.22 -3.30 -9.69
N THR A 96 -0.20 -2.44 -9.66
CA THR A 96 0.80 -2.28 -10.72
C THR A 96 2.16 -2.70 -10.20
N ASP A 97 3.01 -3.26 -11.05
CA ASP A 97 4.38 -3.64 -10.66
C ASP A 97 5.31 -2.45 -10.42
N ALA A 98 4.97 -1.27 -10.95
CA ALA A 98 5.67 0.00 -10.71
C ALA A 98 4.69 1.17 -10.53
N THR A 99 5.12 2.40 -10.81
CA THR A 99 4.38 3.62 -10.48
C THR A 99 3.37 4.02 -11.56
N ILE A 100 2.23 4.53 -11.10
CA ILE A 100 1.26 5.28 -11.89
C ILE A 100 1.61 6.75 -11.74
N GLN A 101 1.84 7.45 -12.84
CA GLN A 101 2.30 8.85 -12.86
C GLN A 101 1.18 9.83 -13.26
N SER A 102 0.21 9.38 -14.06
CA SER A 102 -0.88 10.25 -14.53
C SER A 102 -2.15 9.46 -14.77
N MET A 103 -3.30 10.10 -14.58
CA MET A 103 -4.61 9.54 -14.91
C MET A 103 -5.53 10.63 -15.47
N CYS A 104 -6.38 10.28 -16.43
CA CYS A 104 -7.45 11.18 -16.86
C CYS A 104 -8.72 10.41 -17.26
N ALA A 105 -9.88 11.05 -17.10
CA ALA A 105 -11.18 10.52 -17.51
C ALA A 105 -11.54 10.97 -18.93
N LEU A 106 -11.59 10.03 -19.88
CA LEU A 106 -12.09 10.29 -21.22
C LEU A 106 -13.61 10.21 -21.23
N ARG A 107 -14.25 11.27 -21.69
CA ARG A 107 -15.71 11.33 -21.90
C ARG A 107 -16.03 11.43 -23.37
N ARG A 108 -17.15 10.85 -23.75
CA ARG A 108 -17.75 11.07 -25.07
C ARG A 108 -18.43 12.44 -25.12
N LYS A 109 -18.69 12.95 -26.33
CA LYS A 109 -19.38 14.24 -26.55
C LYS A 109 -20.75 14.36 -25.89
N ASN A 110 -21.39 13.24 -25.58
CA ASN A 110 -22.66 13.22 -24.83
C ASN A 110 -22.50 13.37 -23.31
N GLY A 111 -21.26 13.54 -22.81
CA GLY A 111 -20.92 13.70 -21.40
C GLY A 111 -20.70 12.40 -20.63
N ASN A 112 -21.02 11.25 -21.23
CA ASN A 112 -20.84 9.95 -20.60
C ASN A 112 -19.35 9.60 -20.53
N LEU A 113 -18.94 9.02 -19.40
CA LEU A 113 -17.60 8.46 -19.26
C LEU A 113 -17.43 7.30 -20.25
N ASP A 114 -16.32 7.31 -20.99
CA ASP A 114 -15.91 6.19 -21.86
C ASP A 114 -14.96 5.27 -21.09
N THR A 115 -13.86 5.81 -20.58
CA THR A 115 -12.84 5.08 -19.83
C THR A 115 -11.97 6.04 -19.01
N VAL A 116 -11.30 5.51 -17.99
CA VAL A 116 -10.16 6.16 -17.34
C VAL A 116 -8.89 5.65 -18.03
N VAL A 117 -8.01 6.57 -18.42
CA VAL A 117 -6.68 6.24 -18.96
C VAL A 117 -5.67 6.38 -17.83
N ILE A 118 -4.84 5.37 -17.66
CA ILE A 118 -3.82 5.27 -16.62
C ILE A 118 -2.46 5.26 -17.32
N GLY A 119 -1.56 6.16 -16.92
CA GLY A 119 -0.22 6.29 -17.45
C GLY A 119 0.83 6.17 -16.34
N GLY A 120 1.97 5.54 -16.63
CA GLY A 120 3.06 5.38 -15.67
C GLY A 120 4.28 4.67 -16.25
N ASN A 121 5.09 4.06 -15.38
CA ASN A 121 6.26 3.25 -15.76
C ASN A 121 6.08 1.75 -15.45
N PHE A 122 4.86 1.34 -15.14
CA PHE A 122 4.50 -0.05 -14.92
C PHE A 122 4.60 -0.86 -16.20
N THR A 123 4.89 -2.16 -16.06
CA THR A 123 4.86 -3.13 -17.16
C THR A 123 3.69 -4.09 -17.04
N SER A 124 2.97 -4.04 -15.91
CA SER A 124 1.76 -4.81 -15.71
C SER A 124 0.77 -4.10 -14.79
N LEU A 125 -0.50 -4.41 -15.01
CA LEU A 125 -1.62 -3.96 -14.19
C LEU A 125 -2.53 -5.16 -13.92
N ASP A 126 -2.76 -5.46 -12.64
CA ASP A 126 -3.50 -6.62 -12.14
C ASP A 126 -2.99 -7.96 -12.73
N GLY A 127 -1.66 -8.06 -12.92
CA GLY A 127 -1.02 -9.24 -13.51
C GLY A 127 -1.15 -9.35 -15.04
N ILE A 128 -1.83 -8.41 -15.69
CA ILE A 128 -1.93 -8.33 -17.16
C ILE A 128 -0.79 -7.46 -17.69
N GLU A 129 -0.04 -7.96 -18.68
CA GLU A 129 1.00 -7.19 -19.37
C GLU A 129 0.41 -5.93 -20.01
N SER A 130 0.88 -4.76 -19.58
CA SER A 130 0.46 -3.46 -20.08
C SER A 130 1.57 -2.47 -19.81
N THR A 131 2.36 -2.15 -20.84
CA THR A 131 3.51 -1.27 -20.69
C THR A 131 3.07 0.19 -20.72
N ALA A 132 3.36 0.90 -19.62
CA ALA A 132 3.21 2.33 -19.40
C ALA A 132 1.79 2.93 -19.49
N VAL A 133 0.86 2.28 -20.19
CA VAL A 133 -0.51 2.79 -20.37
C VAL A 133 -1.53 1.65 -20.31
N ALA A 134 -2.65 1.90 -19.62
CA ALA A 134 -3.77 0.99 -19.50
C ALA A 134 -5.10 1.75 -19.47
N LEU A 135 -6.19 1.07 -19.81
CA LEU A 135 -7.55 1.59 -19.72
C LEU A 135 -8.30 0.89 -18.60
N PHE A 136 -9.02 1.66 -17.78
CA PHE A 136 -9.91 1.16 -16.75
C PHE A 136 -11.33 1.67 -16.95
N ASN A 137 -12.28 0.76 -17.01
CA ASN A 137 -13.70 1.11 -17.02
C ASN A 137 -14.26 0.99 -15.58
N PRO A 138 -14.56 2.10 -14.89
CA PRO A 138 -15.08 2.05 -13.52
C PRO A 138 -16.51 1.50 -13.42
N THR A 139 -17.26 1.41 -14.52
CA THR A 139 -18.61 0.83 -14.54
C THR A 139 -18.59 -0.69 -14.67
N THR A 140 -17.60 -1.27 -15.35
CA THR A 140 -17.48 -2.74 -15.47
C THR A 140 -16.39 -3.33 -14.58
N SER A 141 -15.55 -2.47 -13.99
CA SER A 141 -14.31 -2.84 -13.31
C SER A 141 -13.35 -3.64 -14.21
N GLU A 142 -13.42 -3.44 -15.53
CA GLU A 142 -12.58 -4.13 -16.50
C GLU A 142 -11.35 -3.32 -16.87
N PHE A 143 -10.22 -4.03 -17.02
CA PHE A 143 -8.96 -3.48 -17.50
C PHE A 143 -8.71 -3.90 -18.94
N LYS A 144 -8.24 -2.96 -19.77
CA LYS A 144 -7.80 -3.23 -21.13
C LYS A 144 -6.37 -2.71 -21.33
N PRO A 145 -5.40 -3.59 -21.65
CA PRO A 145 -4.05 -3.16 -21.94
C PRO A 145 -3.98 -2.46 -23.30
N LEU A 146 -3.04 -1.54 -23.44
CA LEU A 146 -2.67 -0.93 -24.72
C LEU A 146 -1.24 -1.34 -25.09
N SER A 147 -1.08 -2.04 -26.21
CA SER A 147 0.22 -2.48 -26.71
C SER A 147 0.75 -1.56 -27.81
N GLY A 148 2.08 -1.52 -27.98
CA GLY A 148 2.75 -0.71 -29.01
C GLY A 148 3.44 0.55 -28.48
N LEU A 149 3.51 0.71 -27.16
CA LEU A 149 4.30 1.73 -26.48
C LEU A 149 5.40 1.07 -25.65
N GLU A 150 6.64 1.51 -25.85
CA GLU A 150 7.80 1.11 -25.05
C GLU A 150 8.34 2.34 -24.31
N GLY A 151 8.55 2.24 -23.00
CA GLY A 151 9.05 3.35 -22.15
C GLY A 151 8.11 3.66 -21.00
N GLN A 152 7.93 4.95 -20.68
CA GLN A 152 7.05 5.43 -19.60
C GLN A 152 6.19 6.61 -20.05
N VAL A 153 4.99 6.70 -19.47
CA VAL A 153 4.04 7.81 -19.65
C VAL A 153 4.01 8.65 -18.39
N SER A 154 4.28 9.95 -18.52
CA SER A 154 4.37 10.89 -17.39
C SER A 154 3.22 11.89 -17.37
N ALA A 155 2.61 12.16 -18.53
CA ALA A 155 1.49 13.10 -18.65
C ALA A 155 0.37 12.55 -19.55
N LEU A 156 -0.86 12.76 -19.11
CA LEU A 156 -2.07 12.47 -19.88
C LEU A 156 -2.99 13.70 -19.88
N TYR A 157 -3.55 14.03 -21.03
CA TYR A 157 -4.63 15.02 -21.14
C TYR A 157 -5.79 14.47 -21.98
N CYS A 158 -6.94 14.28 -21.34
CA CYS A 158 -8.16 13.80 -21.99
C CYS A 158 -8.96 14.99 -22.56
N ASP A 159 -8.90 15.21 -23.87
CA ASP A 159 -9.64 16.25 -24.59
C ASP A 159 -11.05 15.76 -24.97
N GLN A 160 -12.03 16.17 -24.17
CA GLN A 160 -13.42 15.76 -24.32
C GLN A 160 -14.06 16.28 -25.61
N ASP A 161 -13.65 17.47 -26.10
CA ASP A 161 -14.23 18.07 -27.31
C ASP A 161 -13.90 17.25 -28.56
N ARG A 162 -12.73 16.60 -28.54
CA ARG A 162 -12.20 15.81 -29.65
C ARG A 162 -12.29 14.30 -29.43
N GLU A 163 -12.68 13.85 -28.24
CA GLU A 163 -12.66 12.44 -27.84
C GLU A 163 -11.26 11.81 -28.03
N LEU A 164 -10.22 12.59 -27.73
CA LEU A 164 -8.81 12.24 -27.88
C LEU A 164 -8.08 12.34 -26.54
N VAL A 165 -7.08 11.49 -26.35
CA VAL A 165 -6.16 11.53 -25.22
C VAL A 165 -4.78 11.88 -25.74
N TYR A 166 -4.23 13.01 -25.32
CA TYR A 166 -2.82 13.34 -25.57
C TYR A 166 -1.96 12.67 -24.51
N ILE A 167 -0.94 11.94 -24.96
CA ILE A 167 -0.06 11.12 -24.14
C ILE A 167 1.35 11.70 -24.26
N GLY A 168 1.97 12.00 -23.13
CA GLY A 168 3.33 12.53 -23.03
C GLY A 168 4.18 11.70 -22.05
N GLY A 169 5.46 11.57 -22.33
CA GLY A 169 6.38 10.86 -21.45
C GLY A 169 7.75 10.67 -22.08
N SER A 170 8.44 9.59 -21.69
CA SER A 170 9.69 9.12 -22.29
C SER A 170 9.43 7.77 -22.94
N PHE A 171 8.97 7.77 -24.19
CA PHE A 171 8.57 6.55 -24.89
C PHE A 171 8.81 6.62 -26.39
N HIS A 172 8.86 5.44 -27.02
CA HIS A 172 8.72 5.27 -28.46
C HIS A 172 7.44 4.49 -28.75
N ALA A 173 6.63 4.97 -29.69
CA ALA A 173 5.39 4.31 -30.08
C ALA A 173 4.98 4.74 -31.49
N ALA A 174 4.58 3.77 -32.31
CA ALA A 174 4.32 3.99 -33.74
C ALA A 174 5.49 4.73 -34.43
N ASN A 175 5.26 5.87 -35.07
CA ASN A 175 6.32 6.69 -35.68
C ASN A 175 6.69 7.92 -34.84
N SER A 176 6.24 7.96 -33.57
CA SER A 176 6.33 9.11 -32.69
C SER A 176 7.21 8.85 -31.48
N THR A 177 7.83 9.91 -30.96
CA THR A 177 8.69 9.84 -29.77
C THR A 177 8.18 10.81 -28.71
N ASN A 178 8.04 10.35 -27.46
CA ASN A 178 7.71 11.14 -26.27
C ASN A 178 6.33 11.82 -26.24
N ALA A 179 5.62 11.94 -27.37
CA ALA A 179 4.24 12.38 -27.42
C ALA A 179 3.45 11.76 -28.57
N LEU A 180 2.19 11.40 -28.33
CA LEU A 180 1.22 10.98 -29.35
C LEU A 180 -0.21 11.23 -28.87
N ALA A 181 -1.21 10.91 -29.70
CA ALA A 181 -2.61 10.90 -29.29
C ALA A 181 -3.21 9.49 -29.33
N TRP A 182 -4.28 9.26 -28.59
CA TRP A 182 -5.04 8.00 -28.61
C TRP A 182 -6.55 8.29 -28.68
N SER A 183 -7.29 7.46 -29.41
CA SER A 183 -8.77 7.47 -29.42
C SER A 183 -9.32 6.05 -29.38
N THR A 184 -10.54 5.91 -28.86
CA THR A 184 -11.25 4.63 -28.81
C THR A 184 -11.45 3.99 -30.19
N ASP A 185 -11.67 4.81 -31.23
CA ASP A 185 -11.95 4.32 -32.59
C ASP A 185 -10.70 3.99 -33.40
N LYS A 186 -9.61 4.77 -33.24
CA LYS A 186 -8.41 4.65 -34.09
C LYS A 186 -7.21 4.00 -33.38
N GLY A 187 -7.26 3.82 -32.07
CA GLY A 187 -6.08 3.45 -31.29
C GLY A 187 -5.08 4.62 -31.21
N PHE A 188 -3.79 4.32 -31.28
CA PHE A 188 -2.74 5.34 -31.32
C PHE A 188 -2.79 6.15 -32.64
N VAL A 189 -2.63 7.45 -32.51
CA VAL A 189 -2.69 8.45 -33.57
C VAL A 189 -1.40 9.28 -33.52
N ASP A 190 -0.63 9.23 -34.61
CA ASP A 190 0.56 10.05 -34.77
C ASP A 190 0.18 11.54 -34.83
N LEU A 191 0.89 12.38 -34.07
CA LEU A 191 0.78 13.84 -34.16
C LEU A 191 1.51 14.33 -35.44
N PRO A 192 1.09 15.45 -36.05
CA PRO A 192 1.66 15.93 -37.32
C PRO A 192 3.14 16.32 -37.26
N PHE A 193 3.74 16.27 -36.07
CA PHE A 193 5.14 16.55 -35.80
C PHE A 193 5.94 15.37 -35.24
N ALA A 194 5.36 14.16 -35.21
CA ALA A 194 6.03 12.93 -34.74
C ALA A 194 6.63 13.03 -33.32
N GLY A 195 6.03 13.86 -32.46
CA GLY A 195 6.39 13.99 -31.05
C GLY A 195 7.59 14.89 -30.79
N PHE A 196 8.36 14.60 -29.75
CA PHE A 196 9.46 15.43 -29.26
C PHE A 196 10.75 14.66 -29.13
N ASN A 197 11.85 15.40 -29.23
CA ASN A 197 13.20 14.88 -29.16
C ASN A 197 13.66 14.58 -27.70
N GLY A 198 12.85 14.92 -26.71
CA GLY A 198 13.04 14.65 -25.28
C GLY A 198 11.71 14.46 -24.55
N PRO A 199 11.73 14.11 -23.25
CA PRO A 199 10.54 13.73 -22.50
C PRO A 199 9.53 14.87 -22.34
N VAL A 200 8.25 14.49 -22.26
CA VAL A 200 7.12 15.37 -21.94
C VAL A 200 6.57 15.01 -20.56
N ASP A 201 6.61 15.96 -19.64
CA ASP A 201 6.24 15.76 -18.23
C ASP A 201 4.87 16.37 -17.90
N ALA A 202 4.35 17.29 -18.74
CA ALA A 202 3.07 17.95 -18.51
C ALA A 202 2.33 18.25 -19.83
N ILE A 203 1.00 18.17 -19.79
CA ILE A 203 0.11 18.55 -20.90
C ILE A 203 -1.11 19.28 -20.34
N THR A 204 -1.47 20.41 -20.94
CA THR A 204 -2.71 21.11 -20.63
C THR A 204 -3.36 21.67 -21.91
N LYS A 205 -4.59 22.14 -21.82
CA LYS A 205 -5.30 22.82 -22.92
C LYS A 205 -5.57 24.25 -22.51
N SER A 206 -5.17 25.20 -23.35
CA SER A 206 -5.48 26.62 -23.17
C SER A 206 -6.91 26.93 -23.61
N SER A 207 -7.44 28.08 -23.17
CA SER A 207 -8.82 28.51 -23.44
C SER A 207 -9.17 28.68 -24.92
N ASN A 208 -8.16 28.90 -25.78
CA ASN A 208 -8.29 28.97 -27.24
C ASN A 208 -8.34 27.59 -27.93
N GLY A 209 -8.32 26.49 -27.17
CA GLY A 209 -8.38 25.12 -27.69
C GLY A 209 -7.03 24.52 -28.11
N HIS A 210 -5.94 25.27 -27.99
CA HIS A 210 -4.60 24.74 -28.24
C HIS A 210 -4.15 23.81 -27.10
N ILE A 211 -3.28 22.86 -27.43
CA ILE A 211 -2.67 21.93 -26.49
C ILE A 211 -1.25 22.40 -26.21
N ILE A 212 -0.93 22.59 -24.94
CA ILE A 212 0.37 23.02 -24.47
C ILE A 212 1.11 21.81 -23.90
N PHE A 213 2.28 21.51 -24.46
CA PHE A 213 3.18 20.47 -23.98
C PHE A 213 4.33 21.11 -23.20
N GLY A 214 4.63 20.54 -22.03
CA GLY A 214 5.74 20.92 -21.15
C GLY A 214 6.65 19.72 -20.87
N GLY A 215 7.96 19.92 -20.86
CA GLY A 215 8.91 18.86 -20.56
C GLY A 215 10.36 19.31 -20.67
N ASN A 216 11.23 18.36 -21.02
CA ASN A 216 12.65 18.59 -21.26
C ASN A 216 13.00 18.20 -22.70
N PHE A 217 12.56 19.01 -23.66
CA PHE A 217 12.81 18.85 -25.08
C PHE A 217 13.31 20.16 -25.71
N THR A 218 14.02 20.05 -26.82
CA THR A 218 14.59 21.20 -27.56
C THR A 218 14.20 21.19 -29.03
N GLY A 219 13.30 20.29 -29.42
CA GLY A 219 12.86 20.17 -30.80
C GLY A 219 11.75 19.14 -30.98
N LEU A 220 11.13 19.21 -32.15
CA LEU A 220 10.13 18.25 -32.59
C LEU A 220 10.78 17.01 -33.22
N GLY A 221 10.02 15.93 -33.25
CA GLY A 221 10.24 14.81 -34.14
C GLY A 221 11.12 13.69 -33.59
N ASN A 222 11.08 12.63 -34.39
CA ASN A 222 11.70 11.34 -34.19
C ASN A 222 13.23 11.49 -34.18
N THR A 223 13.88 10.78 -33.27
CA THR A 223 15.30 10.92 -32.95
C THR A 223 16.18 10.85 -34.20
N SER A 224 17.25 11.65 -34.23
CA SER A 224 18.16 11.66 -35.37
C SER A 224 19.13 10.49 -35.28
N THR A 225 19.28 9.74 -36.36
CA THR A 225 20.41 8.81 -36.51
C THR A 225 21.74 9.59 -36.45
N PRO A 226 22.85 8.93 -36.08
CA PRO A 226 24.17 9.56 -36.16
C PRO A 226 24.39 10.20 -37.54
N SER A 227 25.01 11.38 -37.58
CA SER A 227 25.31 12.09 -38.85
C SER A 227 26.24 11.28 -39.76
N ARG A 228 26.92 10.29 -39.17
CA ARG A 228 27.78 9.31 -39.82
C ARG A 228 27.22 7.90 -39.58
N PRO A 229 26.31 7.39 -40.43
CA PRO A 229 25.73 6.07 -40.28
C PRO A 229 26.75 4.96 -40.62
N ASP A 230 26.41 3.73 -40.25
CA ASP A 230 27.18 2.51 -40.54
C ASP A 230 28.61 2.48 -39.96
N GLU A 231 28.81 3.07 -38.78
CA GLU A 231 30.09 3.11 -38.08
C GLU A 231 30.21 2.13 -36.90
N GLN A 232 29.09 1.68 -36.29
CA GLN A 232 29.15 0.70 -35.20
C GLN A 232 29.28 -0.71 -35.77
N VAL A 233 30.19 -1.52 -35.22
CA VAL A 233 30.51 -2.86 -35.74
C VAL A 233 29.91 -3.95 -34.86
N ILE A 234 29.09 -4.82 -35.45
CA ILE A 234 28.58 -6.02 -34.80
C ILE A 234 29.73 -7.03 -34.64
N ASN A 235 29.92 -7.54 -33.43
CA ASN A 235 31.07 -8.37 -33.10
C ASN A 235 30.91 -9.81 -33.59
N LEU A 236 31.43 -10.09 -34.78
CA LEU A 236 31.48 -11.44 -35.35
C LEU A 236 32.52 -12.34 -34.67
N SER A 237 33.49 -11.79 -33.92
CA SER A 237 34.59 -12.59 -33.34
C SER A 237 34.16 -13.43 -32.13
N THR A 238 33.12 -12.97 -31.43
CA THR A 238 32.52 -13.63 -30.27
C THR A 238 31.24 -14.39 -30.61
N ALA A 239 30.72 -14.24 -31.84
CA ALA A 239 29.57 -14.99 -32.32
C ALA A 239 29.84 -16.50 -32.36
N ASN A 240 28.79 -17.30 -32.16
CA ASN A 240 28.87 -18.73 -32.40
C ASN A 240 28.70 -18.98 -33.90
N THR A 241 29.80 -19.27 -34.59
CA THR A 241 29.83 -19.42 -36.04
C THR A 241 29.93 -20.88 -36.46
N THR A 242 29.16 -21.25 -37.48
CA THR A 242 29.23 -22.56 -38.11
C THR A 242 29.27 -22.38 -39.62
N ALA A 243 29.70 -23.42 -40.33
CA ALA A 243 29.70 -23.44 -41.78
C ALA A 243 29.46 -24.84 -42.31
N THR A 244 28.86 -24.91 -43.50
CA THR A 244 28.64 -26.17 -44.22
C THR A 244 29.56 -26.25 -45.43
N ASN A 245 29.98 -27.47 -45.78
CA ASN A 245 30.84 -27.74 -46.93
C ASN A 245 32.16 -26.95 -46.94
N SER A 246 32.74 -26.66 -45.77
CA SER A 246 34.08 -26.09 -45.65
C SER A 246 35.15 -26.98 -46.30
N ALA A 247 36.20 -26.39 -46.85
CA ALA A 247 37.34 -27.10 -47.42
C ALA A 247 38.03 -27.97 -46.35
N SER A 248 38.55 -29.14 -46.75
CA SER A 248 39.31 -30.03 -45.85
C SER A 248 40.78 -29.62 -45.68
N THR A 249 41.25 -28.63 -46.44
CA THR A 249 42.61 -28.12 -46.37
C THR A 249 42.89 -27.47 -45.01
N PRO A 250 43.96 -27.87 -44.29
CA PRO A 250 44.30 -27.31 -42.99
C PRO A 250 44.43 -25.78 -43.03
N GLY A 251 43.77 -25.10 -42.10
CA GLY A 251 43.80 -23.64 -41.98
C GLY A 251 42.75 -22.89 -42.82
N PHE A 252 41.89 -23.57 -43.57
CA PHE A 252 40.86 -22.92 -44.42
C PHE A 252 39.42 -23.34 -44.10
N SER A 253 39.23 -24.20 -43.10
CA SER A 253 37.93 -24.74 -42.72
C SER A 253 37.21 -23.96 -41.62
N ASP A 254 37.94 -23.12 -40.88
CA ASP A 254 37.44 -22.42 -39.70
C ASP A 254 36.62 -21.17 -40.10
N PRO A 255 35.30 -21.15 -39.86
CA PRO A 255 34.46 -19.99 -40.16
C PRO A 255 34.82 -18.74 -39.36
N LYS A 256 35.51 -18.85 -38.22
CA LYS A 256 35.95 -17.69 -37.42
C LYS A 256 37.04 -16.86 -38.10
N SER A 257 37.74 -17.43 -39.09
CA SER A 257 38.78 -16.73 -39.85
C SER A 257 38.26 -15.47 -40.58
N LEU A 258 36.95 -15.37 -40.82
CA LEU A 258 36.33 -14.20 -41.48
C LEU A 258 36.14 -12.99 -40.55
N ALA A 259 36.04 -13.22 -39.25
CA ALA A 259 35.91 -12.15 -38.28
C ALA A 259 37.25 -11.43 -38.08
N CYS A 260 37.23 -10.13 -37.79
CA CYS A 260 38.45 -9.34 -37.54
C CYS A 260 39.47 -9.28 -38.69
N SER A 261 39.13 -9.77 -39.88
CA SER A 261 40.06 -9.83 -41.01
C SER A 261 40.32 -8.45 -41.61
N ASP A 262 41.54 -8.25 -42.13
CA ASP A 262 41.94 -7.11 -42.95
C ASP A 262 41.72 -7.37 -44.46
N GLY A 263 41.15 -8.53 -44.81
CA GLY A 263 40.93 -8.97 -46.18
C GLY A 263 42.12 -9.67 -46.82
N SER A 264 43.19 -9.95 -46.07
CA SER A 264 44.35 -10.69 -46.57
C SER A 264 44.07 -12.20 -46.67
N ASP A 265 44.52 -12.80 -47.78
CA ASP A 265 44.39 -14.25 -47.98
C ASP A 265 45.49 -15.04 -47.25
N GLY A 266 45.14 -16.19 -46.67
CA GLY A 266 46.09 -17.15 -46.11
C GLY A 266 45.49 -18.10 -45.07
N PRO A 267 46.26 -19.12 -44.64
CA PRO A 267 45.83 -20.05 -43.58
C PRO A 267 45.47 -19.30 -42.29
N GLY A 268 44.29 -19.56 -41.74
CA GLY A 268 43.73 -18.90 -40.55
C GLY A 268 43.14 -17.50 -40.81
N ARG A 269 43.14 -17.03 -42.06
CA ARG A 269 42.61 -15.71 -42.48
C ARG A 269 41.59 -15.79 -43.62
N THR A 270 41.54 -16.93 -44.31
CA THR A 270 40.58 -17.21 -45.39
C THR A 270 39.72 -18.42 -45.01
N TRP A 271 38.43 -18.33 -45.28
CA TRP A 271 37.52 -19.47 -45.24
C TRP A 271 37.18 -19.91 -46.68
N LEU A 272 37.37 -21.19 -46.98
CA LEU A 272 37.12 -21.77 -48.30
C LEU A 272 36.02 -22.83 -48.25
N LEU A 273 35.25 -22.91 -49.32
CA LEU A 273 34.36 -24.04 -49.59
C LEU A 273 35.15 -25.20 -50.22
N ALA A 274 34.68 -26.40 -49.95
CA ALA A 274 35.11 -27.62 -50.63
C ALA A 274 34.79 -27.53 -52.13
N ASP A 275 35.58 -28.25 -52.91
CA ASP A 275 35.58 -28.12 -54.36
C ASP A 275 34.22 -28.48 -54.94
N LYS A 276 33.73 -27.61 -55.82
CA LYS A 276 32.50 -27.77 -56.59
C LYS A 276 31.22 -27.94 -55.74
N MET A 277 31.24 -27.50 -54.48
CA MET A 277 30.08 -27.56 -53.60
C MET A 277 29.64 -26.16 -53.14
N PRO A 278 28.33 -25.85 -53.16
CA PRO A 278 27.81 -24.67 -52.47
C PRO A 278 27.93 -24.88 -50.95
N GLY A 279 27.85 -23.81 -50.18
CA GLY A 279 27.87 -23.91 -48.73
C GLY A 279 27.35 -22.65 -48.04
N THR A 280 27.20 -22.77 -46.72
CA THR A 280 26.66 -21.71 -45.86
C THR A 280 27.66 -21.33 -44.80
N TRP A 281 27.58 -20.09 -44.37
CA TRP A 281 28.24 -19.57 -43.18
C TRP A 281 27.18 -18.93 -42.30
N ASP A 282 27.15 -19.32 -41.04
CA ASP A 282 26.10 -18.97 -40.08
C ASP A 282 26.73 -18.29 -38.86
N ALA A 283 26.07 -17.26 -38.32
CA ALA A 283 26.44 -16.64 -37.05
C ALA A 283 25.24 -16.47 -36.14
N ASN A 284 25.35 -16.98 -34.91
CA ASN A 284 24.36 -16.86 -33.86
C ASN A 284 24.87 -16.01 -32.69
N PHE A 285 23.99 -15.16 -32.15
CA PHE A 285 24.29 -14.17 -31.12
C PHE A 285 23.35 -14.34 -29.93
N GLY A 286 23.83 -13.99 -28.73
CA GLY A 286 23.00 -13.93 -27.51
C GLY A 286 22.19 -12.63 -27.37
N TYR A 287 22.07 -11.84 -28.44
CA TYR A 287 21.35 -10.57 -28.48
C TYR A 287 20.75 -10.29 -29.86
N VAL A 288 19.69 -9.49 -29.90
CA VAL A 288 19.06 -9.00 -31.13
C VAL A 288 19.71 -7.69 -31.57
N PHE A 289 19.97 -7.55 -32.87
CA PHE A 289 20.49 -6.35 -33.51
C PHE A 289 19.80 -6.08 -34.85
N GLN A 290 19.96 -4.86 -35.38
CA GLN A 290 19.42 -4.45 -36.68
C GLN A 290 20.56 -3.99 -37.59
N PRO A 291 21.04 -4.82 -38.54
CA PRO A 291 22.17 -4.45 -39.38
C PRO A 291 21.77 -3.43 -40.45
N THR A 292 22.71 -2.55 -40.78
CA THR A 292 22.54 -1.49 -41.78
C THR A 292 23.45 -1.66 -42.99
N LYS A 293 24.64 -2.24 -42.78
CA LYS A 293 25.62 -2.53 -43.85
C LYS A 293 26.36 -3.84 -43.60
N LEU A 294 26.61 -4.58 -44.67
CA LEU A 294 27.46 -5.77 -44.73
C LEU A 294 28.65 -5.48 -45.65
N ARG A 295 29.86 -5.70 -45.16
CA ARG A 295 31.10 -5.61 -45.95
C ARG A 295 31.69 -7.00 -46.15
N LEU A 296 32.01 -7.35 -47.39
CA LEU A 296 32.62 -8.63 -47.75
C LEU A 296 33.93 -8.44 -48.51
N TRP A 297 34.95 -9.20 -48.11
CA TRP A 297 36.19 -9.37 -48.87
C TRP A 297 36.16 -10.72 -49.57
N ASN A 298 36.21 -10.67 -50.90
CA ASN A 298 36.28 -11.89 -51.70
C ASN A 298 37.69 -12.49 -51.61
N THR A 299 37.79 -13.81 -51.45
CA THR A 299 39.10 -14.49 -51.56
C THR A 299 39.55 -14.53 -53.01
N ARG A 300 40.87 -14.60 -53.22
CA ARG A 300 41.53 -14.81 -54.51
C ARG A 300 42.55 -15.93 -54.45
N LEU A 301 42.62 -16.62 -53.32
CA LEU A 301 43.56 -17.69 -53.09
C LEU A 301 43.31 -18.82 -54.08
N ASP A 302 44.35 -19.23 -54.80
CA ASP A 302 44.31 -20.29 -55.81
C ASP A 302 43.22 -20.11 -56.89
N GLY A 303 42.84 -18.85 -57.19
CA GLY A 303 41.80 -18.52 -58.16
C GLY A 303 40.37 -18.82 -57.69
N ARG A 304 40.18 -19.14 -56.41
CA ARG A 304 38.87 -19.31 -55.77
C ARG A 304 38.25 -17.97 -55.43
N GLY A 305 36.92 -17.92 -55.32
CA GLY A 305 36.20 -16.72 -54.88
C GLY A 305 34.69 -16.93 -54.91
N THR A 306 33.95 -16.20 -54.10
CA THR A 306 32.47 -16.19 -54.16
C THR A 306 32.00 -15.35 -55.35
N LYS A 307 31.04 -15.85 -56.13
CA LYS A 307 30.46 -15.13 -57.27
C LYS A 307 29.05 -14.63 -56.97
N THR A 308 28.21 -15.46 -56.36
CA THR A 308 26.88 -15.06 -55.89
C THR A 308 26.59 -15.57 -54.49
N PHE A 309 25.99 -14.72 -53.66
CA PHE A 309 25.51 -15.09 -52.32
C PHE A 309 24.09 -14.56 -52.07
N ARG A 310 23.46 -15.03 -50.99
CA ARG A 310 22.27 -14.41 -50.39
C ARG A 310 22.43 -14.30 -48.89
N PHE A 311 21.73 -13.33 -48.30
CA PHE A 311 21.68 -13.11 -46.86
C PHE A 311 20.31 -13.54 -46.32
N LEU A 312 20.29 -14.45 -45.34
CA LEU A 312 19.08 -14.84 -44.62
C LEU A 312 19.10 -14.31 -43.19
N ALA A 313 18.01 -13.69 -42.76
CA ALA A 313 17.82 -13.20 -41.40
C ALA A 313 16.95 -14.16 -40.59
N PHE A 314 17.34 -14.43 -39.34
CA PHE A 314 16.58 -15.23 -38.38
C PHE A 314 16.17 -14.37 -37.16
N PRO A 315 14.96 -14.58 -36.60
CA PRO A 315 14.08 -15.75 -36.76
C PRO A 315 13.10 -15.70 -37.94
N ILE A 316 13.00 -14.58 -38.67
CA ILE A 316 12.01 -14.43 -39.74
C ILE A 316 12.21 -15.40 -40.93
N ASN A 317 13.38 -16.03 -41.03
CA ASN A 317 13.77 -16.93 -42.12
C ASN A 317 13.56 -16.30 -43.51
N GLY A 318 13.85 -15.00 -43.60
CA GLY A 318 13.62 -14.17 -44.78
C GLY A 318 14.92 -13.82 -45.50
N ILE A 319 14.87 -13.73 -46.83
CA ILE A 319 15.98 -13.22 -47.64
C ILE A 319 15.98 -11.70 -47.56
N MET A 320 17.12 -11.10 -47.23
CA MET A 320 17.25 -9.65 -47.11
C MET A 320 17.52 -9.00 -48.46
N ASN A 321 16.86 -7.87 -48.72
CA ASN A 321 17.11 -7.03 -49.89
C ASN A 321 18.30 -6.11 -49.61
N LEU A 322 19.27 -6.11 -50.52
CA LEU A 322 20.51 -5.35 -50.39
C LEU A 322 20.68 -4.38 -51.56
N THR A 323 21.31 -3.24 -51.29
CA THR A 323 21.81 -2.32 -52.31
C THR A 323 23.33 -2.26 -52.27
N TYR A 324 23.99 -2.06 -53.40
CA TYR A 324 25.46 -1.99 -53.48
C TYR A 324 25.87 -1.10 -54.65
N VAL A 325 27.13 -0.66 -54.64
CA VAL A 325 27.73 0.03 -55.79
C VAL A 325 28.39 -1.03 -56.68
N ASP A 326 27.91 -1.18 -57.90
CA ASP A 326 28.48 -2.12 -58.86
C ASP A 326 29.90 -1.67 -59.28
N PRO A 327 30.96 -2.44 -58.98
CA PRO A 327 32.33 -2.02 -59.28
C PRO A 327 32.64 -1.87 -60.78
N ALA A 328 31.87 -2.53 -61.66
CA ALA A 328 32.09 -2.43 -63.10
C ALA A 328 31.54 -1.11 -63.68
N THR A 329 30.45 -0.59 -63.11
CA THR A 329 29.71 0.57 -63.63
C THR A 329 29.80 1.80 -62.74
N GLY A 330 30.15 1.64 -61.46
CA GLY A 330 30.13 2.68 -60.43
C GLY A 330 28.72 3.14 -60.03
N GLN A 331 27.67 2.43 -60.47
CA GLN A 331 26.27 2.81 -60.21
C GLN A 331 25.67 2.00 -59.06
N ASN A 332 24.67 2.57 -58.38
CA ASN A 332 23.89 1.85 -57.38
C ASN A 332 23.02 0.78 -58.04
N ALA A 333 23.10 -0.44 -57.51
CA ALA A 333 22.31 -1.60 -57.92
C ALA A 333 21.65 -2.26 -56.68
N THR A 334 20.66 -3.10 -56.92
CA THR A 334 19.94 -3.84 -55.86
C THR A 334 19.95 -5.33 -56.14
N CYS A 335 20.06 -6.15 -55.10
CA CYS A 335 20.04 -7.61 -55.20
C CYS A 335 19.28 -8.24 -54.04
N THR A 336 18.84 -9.48 -54.24
CA THR A 336 18.08 -10.27 -53.25
C THR A 336 18.64 -11.68 -53.13
N SER A 337 18.16 -12.65 -53.91
CA SER A 337 18.56 -14.06 -53.85
C SER A 337 19.90 -14.38 -54.51
N GLU A 338 20.41 -13.47 -55.35
CA GLU A 338 21.65 -13.61 -56.13
C GLU A 338 22.44 -12.30 -56.10
N CYS A 339 23.07 -11.99 -54.96
CA CYS A 339 23.92 -10.82 -54.81
C CYS A 339 25.32 -11.09 -55.37
N PRO A 340 25.80 -10.30 -56.36
CA PRO A 340 27.08 -10.56 -57.01
C PRO A 340 28.27 -10.04 -56.18
N LEU A 341 29.36 -10.80 -56.16
CA LEU A 341 30.62 -10.41 -55.54
C LEU A 341 31.75 -10.34 -56.58
N SER A 342 32.40 -9.17 -56.71
CA SER A 342 33.47 -8.96 -57.70
C SER A 342 34.70 -9.81 -57.39
N HIS A 343 35.35 -10.24 -58.47
CA HIS A 343 36.66 -10.89 -58.45
C HIS A 343 37.74 -10.05 -59.14
N ASP A 344 37.55 -8.73 -59.31
CA ASP A 344 38.60 -7.81 -59.80
C ASP A 344 39.55 -7.42 -58.67
N ALA A 345 40.86 -7.65 -58.83
CA ALA A 345 41.90 -7.35 -57.83
C ALA A 345 41.94 -5.88 -57.37
N LYS A 346 41.38 -4.96 -58.16
CA LYS A 346 41.23 -3.55 -57.77
C LYS A 346 40.12 -3.30 -56.75
N THR A 347 39.16 -4.23 -56.65
CA THR A 347 38.08 -4.18 -55.65
C THR A 347 38.57 -4.88 -54.38
N THR A 348 38.93 -4.08 -53.37
CA THR A 348 39.44 -4.59 -52.09
C THR A 348 38.33 -5.25 -51.27
N PHE A 349 37.17 -4.61 -51.16
CA PHE A 349 35.95 -5.14 -50.56
C PHE A 349 34.73 -4.58 -51.31
N GLN A 350 33.55 -5.15 -51.02
CA GLN A 350 32.28 -4.57 -51.44
C GLN A 350 31.36 -4.37 -50.23
N ASP A 351 30.64 -3.25 -50.23
CA ASP A 351 29.63 -2.92 -49.25
C ASP A 351 28.23 -3.15 -49.81
N PHE A 352 27.38 -3.75 -48.98
CA PHE A 352 25.98 -4.03 -49.25
C PHE A 352 25.12 -3.42 -48.13
N HIS A 353 24.21 -2.51 -48.46
CA HIS A 353 23.34 -1.84 -47.50
C HIS A 353 21.98 -2.52 -47.44
N PHE A 354 21.42 -2.65 -46.25
CA PHE A 354 20.11 -3.27 -46.04
C PHE A 354 19.00 -2.29 -46.38
N VAL A 355 18.04 -2.71 -47.23
CA VAL A 355 16.89 -1.88 -47.61
C VAL A 355 15.91 -1.72 -46.44
N ASN A 356 15.65 -2.81 -45.73
CA ASN A 356 14.77 -2.84 -44.56
C ASN A 356 15.58 -3.20 -43.32
N ARG A 357 15.38 -2.45 -42.23
CA ARG A 357 15.97 -2.76 -40.93
C ARG A 357 15.09 -3.80 -40.25
N VAL A 358 15.62 -5.02 -40.10
CA VAL A 358 14.91 -6.14 -39.47
C VAL A 358 15.73 -6.62 -38.28
N GLY A 359 15.10 -6.75 -37.12
CA GLY A 359 15.73 -7.31 -35.93
C GLY A 359 16.08 -8.78 -36.14
N MET A 360 17.33 -9.15 -35.86
CA MET A 360 17.82 -10.52 -35.96
C MET A 360 18.81 -10.84 -34.83
N ASN A 361 18.82 -12.08 -34.39
CA ASN A 361 19.83 -12.63 -33.46
C ASN A 361 20.71 -13.69 -34.12
N SER A 362 20.44 -13.99 -35.40
CA SER A 362 21.21 -14.92 -36.21
C SER A 362 21.04 -14.60 -37.69
N PHE A 363 22.08 -14.87 -38.48
CA PHE A 363 22.02 -14.74 -39.93
C PHE A 363 22.86 -15.81 -40.62
N GLN A 364 22.55 -16.03 -41.91
CA GLN A 364 23.27 -16.95 -42.78
C GLN A 364 23.67 -16.26 -44.08
N ILE A 365 24.93 -16.47 -44.50
CA ILE A 365 25.42 -16.21 -45.86
C ILE A 365 25.43 -17.54 -46.61
N ALA A 366 24.61 -17.65 -47.65
CA ALA A 366 24.58 -18.84 -48.50
C ALA A 366 25.22 -18.54 -49.86
N ILE A 367 26.28 -19.26 -50.20
CA ILE A 367 27.01 -19.12 -51.46
C ILE A 367 26.49 -20.15 -52.46
N SER A 368 25.98 -19.67 -53.59
CA SER A 368 25.37 -20.50 -54.64
C SER A 368 26.20 -20.64 -55.91
N ASP A 369 27.14 -19.73 -56.16
CA ASP A 369 28.04 -19.74 -57.32
C ASP A 369 29.41 -19.16 -56.94
N TRP A 370 30.47 -19.61 -57.63
CA TRP A 370 31.87 -19.27 -57.29
C TRP A 370 32.78 -19.16 -58.52
N TYR A 371 33.93 -18.53 -58.31
CA TYR A 371 35.06 -18.52 -59.24
C TYR A 371 36.01 -19.68 -58.93
N GLY A 372 36.63 -20.26 -59.96
CA GLY A 372 37.60 -21.34 -59.81
C GLY A 372 36.99 -22.66 -59.31
N ASN A 373 37.75 -23.42 -58.51
CA ASN A 373 37.37 -24.76 -58.06
C ASN A 373 36.36 -24.77 -56.89
N GLY A 374 36.16 -23.64 -56.20
CA GLY A 374 35.23 -23.52 -55.07
C GLY A 374 35.12 -22.07 -54.59
N GLY A 375 34.07 -21.76 -53.83
CA GLY A 375 33.88 -20.43 -53.25
C GLY A 375 34.71 -20.19 -51.99
N GLY A 376 34.64 -18.97 -51.47
CA GLY A 376 35.31 -18.59 -50.23
C GLY A 376 35.29 -17.10 -50.00
N LEU A 377 35.71 -16.69 -48.81
CA LEU A 377 35.78 -15.29 -48.38
C LEU A 377 37.10 -15.08 -47.62
N ALA A 378 37.65 -13.87 -47.75
CA ALA A 378 38.84 -13.44 -47.01
C ALA A 378 38.49 -12.60 -45.77
N GLY A 379 37.23 -12.18 -45.62
CA GLY A 379 36.79 -11.41 -44.46
C GLY A 379 35.33 -10.97 -44.55
N MET A 380 34.77 -10.60 -43.40
CA MET A 380 33.42 -10.04 -43.30
C MET A 380 33.29 -9.06 -42.13
N GLN A 381 32.51 -8.01 -42.32
CA GLN A 381 32.09 -7.09 -41.26
C GLN A 381 30.61 -6.75 -41.41
N LEU A 382 29.92 -6.62 -40.28
CA LEU A 382 28.51 -6.26 -40.21
C LEU A 382 28.37 -5.01 -39.33
N PHE A 383 27.57 -4.04 -39.76
CA PHE A 383 27.44 -2.74 -39.13
C PHE A 383 26.00 -2.44 -38.73
N HIS A 384 25.83 -1.55 -37.76
CA HIS A 384 24.54 -0.99 -37.33
C HIS A 384 24.70 0.46 -36.89
N ASP A 385 23.58 1.13 -36.60
CA ASP A 385 23.58 2.53 -36.12
C ASP A 385 23.36 2.65 -34.60
N ASP A 386 22.88 1.60 -33.93
CA ASP A 386 22.55 1.67 -32.52
C ASP A 386 23.80 1.77 -31.64
N ILE A 387 23.88 2.80 -30.80
CA ILE A 387 25.02 2.98 -29.90
C ILE A 387 24.72 2.29 -28.57
N TYR A 388 24.98 0.98 -28.53
CA TYR A 388 24.81 0.16 -27.32
C TYR A 388 26.13 -0.14 -26.61
N ALA A 389 26.06 -0.25 -25.29
CA ALA A 389 27.05 -0.96 -24.48
C ALA A 389 26.34 -2.04 -23.65
N TYR A 390 26.64 -3.30 -23.93
CA TYR A 390 26.11 -4.49 -23.25
C TYR A 390 26.94 -4.85 -22.02
N ALA A 391 26.27 -5.35 -20.98
CA ALA A 391 26.90 -5.77 -19.73
C ALA A 391 27.80 -7.00 -19.95
N ILE A 392 27.35 -7.91 -20.80
CA ILE A 392 28.16 -9.00 -21.33
C ILE A 392 29.16 -8.40 -22.31
N SER A 393 30.44 -8.39 -21.92
CA SER A 393 31.48 -7.70 -22.70
C SER A 393 31.60 -8.23 -24.13
N ASP A 394 31.34 -9.53 -24.35
CA ASP A 394 31.46 -10.20 -25.64
C ASP A 394 30.43 -9.72 -26.67
N PHE A 395 29.34 -9.06 -26.25
CA PHE A 395 28.32 -8.52 -27.17
C PHE A 395 28.69 -7.14 -27.72
N ASN A 396 29.69 -6.48 -27.12
CA ASN A 396 30.13 -5.17 -27.58
C ASN A 396 31.05 -5.28 -28.79
N GLU A 397 31.27 -4.15 -29.46
CA GLU A 397 32.11 -4.04 -30.64
C GLU A 397 33.49 -4.70 -30.49
N PRO A 398 34.04 -5.28 -31.58
CA PRO A 398 35.32 -5.97 -31.51
C PRO A 398 36.49 -5.00 -31.31
N THR A 399 37.54 -5.46 -30.63
CA THR A 399 38.80 -4.71 -30.40
C THR A 399 39.77 -4.76 -31.59
N CYS A 400 39.39 -5.42 -32.67
CA CYS A 400 40.17 -5.68 -33.88
C CYS A 400 39.64 -4.87 -35.08
N GLY A 401 40.16 -5.13 -36.28
CA GLY A 401 39.57 -4.60 -37.53
C GLY A 401 39.62 -3.08 -37.67
N GLY A 402 40.54 -2.41 -36.95
CA GLY A 402 40.72 -0.96 -36.98
C GLY A 402 39.84 -0.16 -36.00
N ASN A 403 39.06 -0.81 -35.13
CA ASN A 403 38.24 -0.11 -34.13
C ASN A 403 39.11 0.44 -32.98
N LYS A 404 39.25 1.77 -32.90
CA LYS A 404 40.11 2.43 -31.91
C LYS A 404 39.51 2.52 -30.51
N PHE A 405 38.19 2.66 -30.43
CA PHE A 405 37.48 2.92 -29.18
C PHE A 405 36.16 2.14 -29.15
N PRO A 406 36.20 0.79 -29.07
CA PRO A 406 34.98 0.00 -29.06
C PRO A 406 34.14 0.26 -27.81
N SER A 407 32.82 0.09 -27.91
CA SER A 407 31.97 -0.11 -26.73
C SER A 407 32.54 -1.26 -25.89
N ARG A 408 32.45 -1.18 -24.56
CA ARG A 408 32.83 -2.27 -23.65
C ARG A 408 32.11 -2.16 -22.31
N ALA A 409 32.17 -3.23 -21.51
CA ALA A 409 31.72 -3.20 -20.12
C ALA A 409 32.70 -3.94 -19.20
N THR A 410 32.70 -3.56 -17.92
CA THR A 410 33.46 -4.25 -16.88
C THR A 410 32.54 -4.59 -15.72
N ALA A 411 32.50 -5.85 -15.29
CA ALA A 411 31.72 -6.33 -14.15
C ALA A 411 32.65 -6.62 -12.96
N THR A 412 32.32 -6.10 -11.78
CA THR A 412 32.99 -6.39 -10.51
C THR A 412 31.98 -7.00 -9.54
N GLY A 413 32.34 -8.11 -8.90
CA GLY A 413 31.45 -8.85 -7.99
C GLY A 413 30.93 -10.17 -8.58
N PRO A 414 29.94 -10.82 -7.95
CA PRO A 414 29.53 -12.19 -8.26
C PRO A 414 28.56 -12.28 -9.46
N TRP A 415 28.83 -11.54 -10.54
CA TRP A 415 28.00 -11.53 -11.74
C TRP A 415 28.10 -12.84 -12.52
N LYS A 416 26.96 -13.35 -13.01
CA LYS A 416 26.85 -14.57 -13.81
C LYS A 416 26.01 -14.30 -15.06
N HIS A 417 26.33 -14.97 -16.16
CA HIS A 417 25.48 -14.97 -17.36
C HIS A 417 24.12 -15.57 -17.06
N SER A 418 23.07 -14.95 -17.59
CA SER A 418 21.68 -15.41 -17.56
C SER A 418 21.12 -15.39 -18.99
N PRO A 419 20.32 -16.40 -19.37
CA PRO A 419 19.74 -16.47 -20.71
C PRO A 419 18.78 -15.28 -20.94
N SER A 420 18.53 -14.94 -22.20
CA SER A 420 17.61 -13.85 -22.53
C SER A 420 16.15 -14.13 -22.15
N VAL A 421 15.74 -15.40 -22.17
CA VAL A 421 14.34 -15.84 -21.96
C VAL A 421 13.38 -15.10 -22.89
N GLN A 422 12.60 -14.15 -22.39
CA GLN A 422 11.69 -13.30 -23.17
C GLN A 422 12.30 -11.95 -23.56
N SER A 423 13.47 -11.62 -23.01
CA SER A 423 14.19 -10.38 -23.32
C SER A 423 14.96 -10.46 -24.63
N ASN A 424 15.32 -9.30 -25.18
CA ASN A 424 16.03 -9.18 -26.45
C ASN A 424 17.54 -9.48 -26.40
N ALA A 425 18.11 -9.70 -25.21
CA ALA A 425 19.50 -10.05 -25.00
C ALA A 425 19.72 -10.81 -23.69
N GLU A 426 20.70 -11.71 -23.68
CA GLU A 426 21.25 -12.27 -22.44
C GLU A 426 21.81 -11.15 -21.56
N TYR A 427 21.86 -11.39 -20.25
CA TYR A 427 22.23 -10.38 -19.27
C TYR A 427 23.07 -10.96 -18.12
N LEU A 428 23.63 -10.07 -17.31
CA LEU A 428 24.34 -10.44 -16.08
C LEU A 428 23.41 -10.36 -14.87
N THR A 429 23.50 -11.35 -13.98
CA THR A 429 22.76 -11.41 -12.72
C THR A 429 23.72 -11.58 -11.54
N ALA A 430 23.48 -10.86 -10.44
CA ALA A 430 24.20 -10.99 -9.18
C ALA A 430 23.21 -11.19 -8.01
N ASN A 431 23.48 -12.17 -7.15
CA ASN A 431 22.69 -12.45 -5.94
C ASN A 431 23.51 -12.09 -4.69
N LEU A 432 22.90 -11.30 -3.79
CA LEU A 432 23.54 -10.73 -2.61
C LEU A 432 22.76 -11.11 -1.36
N ALA A 433 23.45 -11.57 -0.32
CA ALA A 433 22.83 -11.90 0.97
C ALA A 433 22.78 -10.67 1.88
N SER A 434 21.72 -10.56 2.70
CA SER A 434 21.43 -9.40 3.59
C SER A 434 22.55 -9.00 4.55
N SER A 435 23.52 -9.88 4.82
CA SER A 435 24.64 -9.63 5.75
C SER A 435 25.93 -9.17 5.07
N SER A 436 25.93 -8.93 3.76
CA SER A 436 27.15 -8.54 3.04
C SER A 436 27.38 -7.02 3.10
N SER A 437 27.88 -6.55 4.25
CA SER A 437 28.63 -5.28 4.32
C SER A 437 29.97 -5.47 3.61
N THR A 438 29.96 -5.63 2.29
CA THR A 438 31.20 -5.63 1.52
C THR A 438 31.64 -4.18 1.33
N ASP A 439 32.88 -3.86 1.68
CA ASP A 439 33.51 -2.55 1.45
C ASP A 439 33.47 -2.10 -0.04
N ARG A 440 33.08 -3.01 -0.95
CA ARG A 440 32.83 -2.73 -2.37
C ARG A 440 31.59 -3.47 -2.85
N LEU A 441 30.52 -2.73 -3.14
CA LEU A 441 29.31 -3.25 -3.78
C LEU A 441 29.63 -3.77 -5.20
N PRO A 442 28.94 -4.82 -5.69
CA PRO A 442 29.11 -5.28 -7.06
C PRO A 442 28.65 -4.19 -8.03
N ALA A 443 29.33 -4.06 -9.16
CA ALA A 443 29.01 -3.04 -10.14
C ALA A 443 29.23 -3.53 -11.57
N VAL A 444 28.47 -2.99 -12.52
CA VAL A 444 28.78 -3.06 -13.96
C VAL A 444 29.01 -1.63 -14.45
N VAL A 445 30.14 -1.41 -15.12
CA VAL A 445 30.47 -0.12 -15.74
C VAL A 445 30.45 -0.31 -17.26
N PHE A 446 29.61 0.46 -17.93
CA PHE A 446 29.46 0.53 -19.38
C PHE A 446 30.28 1.68 -19.94
N TYR A 447 30.94 1.46 -21.07
CA TYR A 447 31.72 2.44 -21.80
C TYR A 447 31.28 2.41 -23.27
N PRO A 448 30.29 3.22 -23.68
CA PRO A 448 29.85 3.28 -25.07
C PRO A 448 30.93 3.86 -26.01
N SER A 449 30.85 3.53 -27.30
CA SER A 449 31.60 4.20 -28.36
C SER A 449 30.79 5.34 -28.98
N ILE A 450 30.99 6.56 -28.46
CA ILE A 450 30.33 7.76 -29.00
C ILE A 450 31.15 8.31 -30.17
N ARG A 451 30.60 8.25 -31.39
CA ARG A 451 31.30 8.67 -32.63
C ARG A 451 31.34 10.18 -32.81
N GLU A 452 30.33 10.88 -32.33
CA GLU A 452 30.21 12.33 -32.45
C GLU A 452 29.66 12.95 -31.18
N SER A 453 30.08 14.19 -30.88
CA SER A 453 29.55 14.90 -29.71
C SER A 453 28.21 15.51 -30.07
N GLY A 454 27.24 15.45 -29.16
CA GLY A 454 25.90 15.98 -29.39
C GLY A 454 25.02 15.82 -28.16
N ASN A 455 23.74 16.16 -28.28
CA ASN A 455 22.78 15.84 -27.23
C ASN A 455 22.25 14.43 -27.44
N TYR A 456 22.17 13.64 -26.38
CA TYR A 456 21.71 12.26 -26.41
C TYR A 456 20.62 12.03 -25.37
N SER A 457 19.69 11.14 -25.71
CA SER A 457 18.90 10.40 -24.75
C SER A 457 19.63 9.09 -24.42
N VAL A 458 19.82 8.83 -23.12
CA VAL A 458 20.52 7.63 -22.63
C VAL A 458 19.54 6.77 -21.85
N ASN A 459 19.35 5.53 -22.32
CA ASN A 459 18.38 4.60 -21.78
C ASN A 459 19.08 3.38 -21.17
N MET A 460 18.67 2.97 -19.96
CA MET A 460 19.06 1.72 -19.30
C MET A 460 17.96 0.68 -19.52
N TYR A 461 18.33 -0.51 -19.99
CA TYR A 461 17.37 -1.59 -20.25
C TYR A 461 17.40 -2.60 -19.11
N THR A 462 16.22 -2.93 -18.58
CA THR A 462 16.04 -3.86 -17.47
C THR A 462 15.16 -5.03 -17.90
N PRO A 463 15.68 -6.26 -17.91
CA PRO A 463 14.90 -7.48 -18.15
C PRO A 463 13.77 -7.66 -17.14
N GLY A 464 12.63 -8.20 -17.60
CA GLY A 464 11.52 -8.59 -16.74
C GLY A 464 11.89 -9.67 -15.72
N CYS A 465 11.27 -9.64 -14.54
CA CYS A 465 11.54 -10.58 -13.46
C CYS A 465 10.61 -11.81 -13.45
N MET A 466 9.48 -11.77 -14.17
CA MET A 466 8.56 -12.91 -14.27
C MET A 466 9.18 -14.09 -15.03
N PRO A 467 9.87 -13.88 -16.18
CA PRO A 467 10.40 -14.99 -16.97
C PRO A 467 11.54 -15.77 -16.29
N ASP A 468 12.25 -15.15 -15.32
CA ASP A 468 13.34 -15.77 -14.57
C ASP A 468 13.00 -16.07 -13.10
N GLU A 469 11.72 -15.90 -12.71
CA GLU A 469 11.17 -16.15 -11.36
C GLU A 469 11.86 -15.36 -10.23
N THR A 470 12.39 -14.17 -10.51
CA THR A 470 13.16 -13.38 -9.53
C THR A 470 12.42 -12.19 -8.93
N CYS A 471 11.14 -11.96 -9.24
CA CYS A 471 10.41 -10.76 -8.80
C CYS A 471 10.44 -10.49 -7.29
N HIS A 472 10.42 -11.55 -6.46
CA HIS A 472 10.46 -11.42 -5.00
C HIS A 472 11.86 -11.11 -4.42
N THR A 473 12.91 -11.22 -5.23
CA THR A 473 14.30 -10.95 -4.82
C THR A 473 14.90 -9.75 -5.53
N ARG A 474 14.25 -9.21 -6.58
CA ARG A 474 14.67 -7.96 -7.24
C ARG A 474 14.53 -6.78 -6.30
N GLY A 475 15.43 -5.80 -6.44
CA GLY A 475 15.40 -4.57 -5.65
C GLY A 475 15.82 -3.36 -6.45
N ARG A 476 16.39 -2.38 -5.74
CA ARG A 476 16.81 -1.09 -6.26
C ARG A 476 18.30 -1.04 -6.59
N VAL A 477 18.62 -0.26 -7.60
CA VAL A 477 19.98 0.05 -8.02
C VAL A 477 20.19 1.55 -8.08
N ASN A 478 21.40 2.00 -7.76
CA ASN A 478 21.87 3.33 -8.06
C ASN A 478 22.63 3.30 -9.40
N VAL A 479 22.24 4.18 -10.32
CA VAL A 479 22.85 4.36 -11.62
C VAL A 479 23.53 5.72 -11.65
N THR A 480 24.85 5.73 -11.90
CA THR A 480 25.63 6.96 -12.04
C THR A 480 26.30 7.00 -13.40
N GLY A 481 26.71 8.16 -13.87
CA GLY A 481 27.50 8.23 -15.10
C GLY A 481 28.22 9.55 -15.27
N THR A 482 29.15 9.57 -16.22
CA THR A 482 30.01 10.71 -16.58
C THR A 482 29.93 10.91 -18.09
N MET A 483 29.45 12.07 -18.54
CA MET A 483 29.08 12.27 -19.96
C MET A 483 30.01 13.18 -20.77
N SER A 484 30.84 14.00 -20.11
CA SER A 484 31.82 14.89 -20.76
C SER A 484 33.08 15.05 -19.92
N SER A 485 34.03 15.90 -20.30
CA SER A 485 35.24 16.19 -19.52
C SER A 485 35.35 17.65 -19.02
N GLY A 486 34.45 18.54 -19.47
CA GLY A 486 34.68 19.99 -19.47
C GLY A 486 33.73 20.90 -18.66
N THR A 487 32.80 20.38 -17.85
CA THR A 487 31.85 21.20 -17.06
C THR A 487 31.87 20.85 -15.57
N ALA A 488 31.47 21.75 -14.66
CA ALA A 488 31.50 21.49 -13.22
C ALA A 488 30.51 20.38 -12.74
N ASN A 489 29.49 20.06 -13.54
CA ASN A 489 28.51 18.99 -13.31
C ASN A 489 28.59 17.97 -14.46
N VAL A 490 29.58 17.07 -14.41
CA VAL A 490 29.86 16.10 -15.49
C VAL A 490 29.03 14.82 -15.37
N GLY A 491 28.52 14.53 -14.17
CA GLY A 491 27.85 13.28 -13.87
C GLY A 491 26.42 13.43 -13.36
N PHE A 492 25.67 12.34 -13.48
CA PHE A 492 24.32 12.21 -12.96
C PHE A 492 24.25 11.01 -12.00
N ALA A 493 23.22 10.99 -11.17
CA ALA A 493 22.87 9.85 -10.32
C ALA A 493 21.34 9.70 -10.28
N THR A 494 20.85 8.48 -10.44
CA THR A 494 19.42 8.15 -10.34
C THR A 494 19.23 6.77 -9.72
N THR A 495 18.10 6.53 -9.06
CA THR A 495 17.77 5.22 -8.49
C THR A 495 16.69 4.56 -9.33
N LEU A 496 16.89 3.30 -9.70
CA LEU A 496 15.93 2.52 -10.48
C LEU A 496 15.47 1.28 -9.70
N TYR A 497 14.20 0.92 -9.87
CA TYR A 497 13.64 -0.34 -9.42
C TYR A 497 13.75 -1.38 -10.55
N GLN A 498 14.23 -2.58 -10.22
CA GLN A 498 14.34 -3.71 -11.15
C GLN A 498 13.27 -4.78 -10.94
N THR A 499 12.16 -4.40 -10.32
CA THR A 499 11.02 -5.25 -9.90
C THR A 499 9.92 -5.36 -10.96
N ASN A 500 10.17 -4.84 -12.16
CA ASN A 500 9.27 -4.89 -13.31
C ASN A 500 9.00 -6.33 -13.76
N ASN A 501 7.73 -6.68 -13.98
CA ASN A 501 7.35 -8.03 -14.39
C ASN A 501 7.85 -8.37 -15.80
N TYR A 502 7.79 -7.39 -16.73
CA TYR A 502 8.20 -7.51 -18.13
C TYR A 502 9.33 -6.53 -18.45
N ASP A 503 9.97 -6.69 -19.62
CA ASP A 503 11.07 -5.82 -20.04
C ASP A 503 10.68 -4.34 -20.04
N LYS A 504 11.58 -3.49 -19.56
CA LYS A 504 11.43 -2.03 -19.65
C LYS A 504 12.75 -1.35 -19.96
N TYR A 505 12.67 -0.06 -20.27
CA TYR A 505 13.80 0.83 -20.18
C TYR A 505 13.47 2.08 -19.37
N ASP A 506 14.49 2.62 -18.72
CA ASP A 506 14.42 3.88 -17.99
C ASP A 506 15.37 4.88 -18.65
N GLN A 507 14.91 6.10 -18.94
CA GLN A 507 15.78 7.18 -19.41
C GLN A 507 16.57 7.72 -18.22
N ILE A 508 17.88 7.51 -18.23
CA ILE A 508 18.77 7.83 -17.11
C ILE A 508 19.49 9.18 -17.28
N TYR A 509 19.59 9.67 -18.51
CA TYR A 509 20.22 10.95 -18.82
C TYR A 509 19.66 11.56 -20.12
N PHE A 510 19.54 12.89 -20.14
CA PHE A 510 19.23 13.68 -21.33
C PHE A 510 20.15 14.89 -21.37
N GLY A 511 20.94 15.02 -22.43
CA GLY A 511 21.84 16.17 -22.56
C GLY A 511 23.09 15.87 -23.37
N TYR A 512 24.06 16.77 -23.27
CA TYR A 512 25.29 16.70 -24.06
C TYR A 512 26.18 15.52 -23.65
N VAL A 513 26.59 14.72 -24.62
CA VAL A 513 27.57 13.64 -24.46
C VAL A 513 28.75 13.92 -25.37
N GLU A 514 29.96 13.87 -24.80
CA GLU A 514 31.20 14.09 -25.52
C GLU A 514 31.62 12.84 -26.29
N LYS A 515 32.08 13.01 -27.53
CA LYS A 515 32.64 11.93 -28.34
C LYS A 515 33.76 11.19 -27.62
N THR A 516 33.84 9.90 -27.86
CA THR A 516 34.91 9.07 -27.32
C THR A 516 36.25 9.40 -27.97
N SER A 517 37.28 9.53 -27.15
CA SER A 517 38.64 9.87 -27.55
C SER A 517 39.67 9.19 -26.65
N SER A 518 40.96 9.40 -26.92
CA SER A 518 42.03 8.91 -26.05
C SER A 518 42.07 9.59 -24.68
N SER A 519 41.47 10.77 -24.53
CA SER A 519 41.45 11.53 -23.27
C SER A 519 40.16 11.35 -22.47
N PHE A 520 39.05 10.98 -23.11
CA PHE A 520 37.76 10.85 -22.46
C PHE A 520 36.88 9.79 -23.13
N GLN A 521 36.20 9.00 -22.30
CA GLN A 521 35.15 8.09 -22.73
C GLN A 521 33.98 8.20 -21.75
N PRO A 522 32.75 8.40 -22.23
CA PRO A 522 31.57 8.38 -21.37
C PRO A 522 31.45 7.06 -20.62
N SER A 523 30.87 7.12 -19.43
CA SER A 523 30.63 5.91 -18.63
C SER A 523 29.30 5.95 -17.90
N VAL A 524 28.69 4.78 -17.74
CA VAL A 524 27.51 4.55 -16.91
C VAL A 524 27.81 3.39 -15.98
N THR A 525 27.50 3.52 -14.70
CA THR A 525 27.73 2.51 -13.67
C THR A 525 26.41 2.15 -13.01
N ILE A 526 26.11 0.85 -12.91
CA ILE A 526 24.99 0.32 -12.12
C ILE A 526 25.54 -0.39 -10.88
N THR A 527 25.00 -0.07 -9.71
CA THR A 527 25.38 -0.65 -8.41
C THR A 527 24.12 -0.88 -7.57
N PRO A 528 24.01 -1.95 -6.76
CA PRO A 528 22.90 -2.14 -5.83
C PRO A 528 22.78 -0.97 -4.84
N LEU A 529 21.55 -0.55 -4.52
CA LEU A 529 21.34 0.44 -3.45
C LEU A 529 21.54 -0.23 -2.08
N PRO A 530 22.32 0.35 -1.14
CA PRO A 530 22.51 -0.24 0.19
C PRO A 530 21.25 -0.15 1.05
N GLY A 531 21.17 -0.98 2.11
CA GLY A 531 20.12 -0.88 3.14
C GLY A 531 18.74 -1.42 2.73
N GLN A 532 18.67 -2.33 1.75
CA GLN A 532 17.41 -2.97 1.34
C GLN A 532 17.13 -4.19 2.24
N ASP A 533 15.96 -4.21 2.89
CA ASP A 533 15.57 -5.26 3.84
C ASP A 533 15.02 -6.50 3.11
N MET A 534 15.92 -7.27 2.49
CA MET A 534 15.56 -8.52 1.79
C MET A 534 16.57 -9.63 2.12
N PRO A 535 16.14 -10.89 2.34
CA PRO A 535 17.05 -12.00 2.62
C PRO A 535 18.09 -12.23 1.50
N VAL A 536 17.63 -12.09 0.25
CA VAL A 536 18.45 -12.17 -0.97
C VAL A 536 18.05 -11.02 -1.90
N LEU A 537 19.01 -10.23 -2.33
CA LEU A 537 18.86 -9.19 -3.35
C LEU A 537 19.46 -9.67 -4.67
N THR A 538 18.62 -9.78 -5.68
CA THR A 538 18.98 -10.06 -7.08
C THR A 538 19.06 -8.75 -7.86
N VAL A 539 20.18 -8.53 -8.53
CA VAL A 539 20.44 -7.37 -9.39
C VAL A 539 20.80 -7.85 -10.78
N VAL A 540 20.30 -7.17 -11.81
CA VAL A 540 20.60 -7.47 -13.21
C VAL A 540 21.22 -6.30 -13.95
N ALA A 541 21.95 -6.61 -15.02
CA ALA A 541 22.48 -5.62 -15.95
C ALA A 541 22.47 -6.20 -17.38
N GLN A 542 21.76 -5.55 -18.30
CA GLN A 542 21.67 -5.97 -19.70
C GLN A 542 22.45 -5.03 -20.64
N ARG A 543 21.99 -3.79 -20.84
CA ARG A 543 22.67 -2.81 -21.71
C ARG A 543 22.26 -1.36 -21.42
N VAL A 544 23.08 -0.43 -21.88
CA VAL A 544 22.75 1.00 -22.03
C VAL A 544 22.74 1.38 -23.50
N GLY A 545 21.82 2.25 -23.90
CA GLY A 545 21.70 2.76 -25.26
C GLY A 545 21.76 4.27 -25.33
N PHE A 546 22.43 4.78 -26.37
CA PHE A 546 22.62 6.21 -26.63
C PHE A 546 21.97 6.57 -27.96
N THR A 547 20.98 7.45 -27.91
CA THR A 547 20.26 7.90 -29.09
C THR A 547 20.53 9.38 -29.31
N LEU A 548 21.08 9.76 -30.47
CA LEU A 548 21.39 11.16 -30.78
C LEU A 548 20.09 11.96 -30.99
N VAL A 549 20.09 13.18 -30.46
CA VAL A 549 18.93 14.06 -30.44
C VAL A 549 19.26 15.35 -31.18
N ASN A 550 18.63 15.56 -32.34
CA ASN A 550 18.69 16.82 -33.08
C ASN A 550 17.67 17.82 -32.53
N SER A 551 18.06 19.08 -32.44
CA SER A 551 17.15 20.20 -32.13
C SER A 551 16.62 20.79 -33.43
N THR A 552 15.30 21.06 -33.49
CA THR A 552 14.68 21.82 -34.59
C THR A 552 14.93 23.33 -34.47
N GLY A 553 15.54 23.79 -33.37
CA GLY A 553 15.67 25.20 -33.04
C GLY A 553 14.35 25.83 -32.56
N GLY A 554 14.43 26.91 -31.78
CA GLY A 554 13.27 27.70 -31.37
C GLY A 554 12.35 27.09 -30.30
N LEU A 555 12.66 25.89 -29.78
CA LEU A 555 11.94 25.25 -28.68
C LEU A 555 12.89 24.93 -27.53
N ASN A 556 12.40 25.10 -26.31
CA ASN A 556 13.07 24.68 -25.09
C ASN A 556 12.02 24.48 -23.98
N GLY A 557 11.62 23.23 -23.77
CA GLY A 557 10.70 22.78 -22.72
C GLY A 557 9.22 23.11 -22.88
N LEU A 558 8.83 23.94 -23.86
CA LEU A 558 7.43 24.31 -24.12
C LEU A 558 7.09 24.22 -25.61
N PHE A 559 5.88 23.74 -25.91
CA PHE A 559 5.31 23.74 -27.26
C PHE A 559 3.80 23.99 -27.26
N ASP A 560 3.37 24.97 -28.05
CA ASP A 560 1.98 25.33 -28.30
C ASP A 560 1.50 24.71 -29.63
N TYR A 561 0.61 23.72 -29.52
CA TYR A 561 0.05 22.99 -30.65
C TYR A 561 -1.41 23.37 -30.88
N ASN A 562 -1.72 23.86 -32.09
CA ASN A 562 -3.09 24.01 -32.54
C ASN A 562 -3.60 22.72 -33.21
N PRO A 563 -4.55 21.99 -32.60
CA PRO A 563 -5.04 20.73 -33.14
C PRO A 563 -5.98 20.88 -34.36
N ASP A 564 -6.32 22.10 -34.79
CA ASP A 564 -7.01 22.39 -36.05
C ASP A 564 -6.08 22.59 -37.24
N ASN A 565 -4.76 22.55 -37.02
CA ASN A 565 -3.77 22.71 -38.08
C ASN A 565 -3.03 21.40 -38.38
N ASP A 566 -3.14 20.92 -39.61
CA ASP A 566 -2.54 19.67 -40.07
C ASP A 566 -1.03 19.77 -40.37
N THR A 567 -0.44 20.98 -40.35
CA THR A 567 0.96 21.21 -40.69
C THR A 567 1.69 22.08 -39.66
N ILE A 568 2.92 21.69 -39.29
CA ILE A 568 3.74 22.48 -38.37
C ILE A 568 4.79 23.29 -39.14
N ASP A 569 4.76 24.61 -38.95
CA ASP A 569 5.71 25.54 -39.55
C ASP A 569 6.74 26.00 -38.51
N VAL A 570 7.92 25.39 -38.53
CA VAL A 570 9.01 25.66 -37.59
C VAL A 570 9.53 27.11 -37.65
N THR A 571 9.27 27.83 -38.75
CA THR A 571 9.70 29.22 -38.90
C THR A 571 8.83 30.21 -38.10
N LYS A 572 7.67 29.75 -37.62
CA LYS A 572 6.69 30.57 -36.89
C LYS A 572 6.65 30.33 -35.39
N PHE A 573 7.57 29.54 -34.82
CA PHE A 573 7.55 29.24 -33.40
C PHE A 573 7.53 30.50 -32.53
N GLU A 574 8.32 31.51 -32.88
CA GLU A 574 8.39 32.80 -32.16
C GLU A 574 7.08 33.63 -32.19
N GLN A 575 6.07 33.23 -32.98
CA GLN A 575 4.75 33.87 -32.98
C GLN A 575 3.87 33.42 -31.81
N SER A 576 4.11 32.22 -31.26
CA SER A 576 3.42 31.77 -30.06
C SER A 576 4.13 32.32 -28.81
N PRO A 577 3.42 33.03 -27.91
CA PRO A 577 3.99 33.49 -26.65
C PRO A 577 4.56 32.35 -25.79
N VAL A 578 3.96 31.15 -25.86
CA VAL A 578 4.40 29.95 -25.13
C VAL A 578 5.75 29.46 -25.66
N ASN A 579 5.87 29.31 -26.98
CA ASN A 579 7.12 28.86 -27.60
C ASN A 579 8.24 29.89 -27.40
N LYS A 580 7.92 31.19 -27.52
CA LYS A 580 8.84 32.30 -27.28
C LYS A 580 9.31 32.36 -25.83
N LEU A 581 8.43 32.10 -24.86
CA LEU A 581 8.81 31.99 -23.46
C LEU A 581 9.82 30.83 -23.28
N GLY A 582 9.49 29.67 -23.83
CA GLY A 582 10.36 28.49 -23.78
C GLY A 582 11.74 28.77 -24.36
N SER A 583 11.81 29.33 -25.58
CA SER A 583 13.08 29.65 -26.26
C SER A 583 13.96 30.63 -25.48
N GLY A 584 13.36 31.45 -24.59
CA GLY A 584 14.05 32.35 -23.67
C GLY A 584 14.61 31.70 -22.40
N PHE A 585 14.28 30.44 -22.09
CA PHE A 585 14.85 29.73 -20.94
C PHE A 585 16.34 29.45 -21.13
N LYS A 586 17.10 29.42 -20.02
CA LYS A 586 18.49 28.95 -20.04
C LYS A 586 18.59 27.48 -20.51
N ARG A 587 19.79 27.07 -20.93
CA ARG A 587 20.07 25.68 -21.33
C ARG A 587 19.87 24.74 -20.13
N SER A 588 19.31 23.55 -20.39
CA SER A 588 19.02 22.52 -19.38
C SER A 588 17.92 22.93 -18.38
N SER A 589 16.91 23.63 -18.86
CA SER A 589 15.70 23.97 -18.11
C SER A 589 14.53 23.10 -18.56
N GLY A 590 13.66 22.71 -17.63
CA GLY A 590 12.55 21.79 -17.92
C GLY A 590 11.25 22.23 -17.25
N VAL A 591 10.13 22.01 -17.95
CA VAL A 591 8.78 22.24 -17.43
C VAL A 591 8.24 20.92 -16.90
N SER A 592 7.92 20.87 -15.61
CA SER A 592 7.46 19.67 -14.91
C SER A 592 5.94 19.66 -14.73
N SER A 593 5.29 20.82 -14.70
CA SER A 593 3.86 20.93 -14.42
C SER A 593 3.22 22.09 -15.15
N LEU A 594 1.99 21.86 -15.62
CA LEU A 594 1.15 22.83 -16.33
C LEU A 594 -0.27 22.79 -15.76
N ALA A 595 -0.84 23.96 -15.49
CA ALA A 595 -2.22 24.08 -15.02
C ALA A 595 -2.91 25.25 -15.71
N THR A 596 -4.18 25.10 -16.10
CA THR A 596 -4.95 26.16 -16.75
C THR A 596 -6.12 26.58 -15.85
N SER A 597 -6.23 27.88 -15.55
CA SER A 597 -7.37 28.48 -14.84
C SER A 597 -7.95 29.61 -15.68
N GLY A 598 -9.17 29.43 -16.21
CA GLY A 598 -9.77 30.41 -17.11
C GLY A 598 -8.96 30.57 -18.39
N ASP A 599 -8.49 31.79 -18.68
CA ASP A 599 -7.66 32.15 -19.83
C ASP A 599 -6.15 32.16 -19.51
N VAL A 600 -5.76 31.75 -18.31
CA VAL A 600 -4.37 31.79 -17.85
C VAL A 600 -3.79 30.37 -17.73
N VAL A 601 -2.65 30.14 -18.38
CA VAL A 601 -1.83 28.93 -18.26
C VAL A 601 -0.68 29.23 -17.29
N TYR A 602 -0.60 28.45 -16.22
CA TYR A 602 0.49 28.47 -15.25
C TYR A 602 1.51 27.40 -15.61
N ILE A 603 2.79 27.77 -15.56
CA ILE A 603 3.91 26.96 -16.00
C ILE A 603 4.88 26.85 -14.83
N GLY A 604 5.13 25.62 -14.37
CA GLY A 604 6.06 25.30 -13.29
C GLY A 604 7.18 24.39 -13.75
N GLY A 605 8.40 24.59 -13.24
CA GLY A 605 9.55 23.78 -13.62
C GLY A 605 10.86 24.20 -12.94
N ASP A 606 11.97 23.75 -13.52
CA ASP A 606 13.32 24.23 -13.23
C ASP A 606 13.80 25.09 -14.40
N PHE A 607 13.47 26.37 -14.37
CA PHE A 607 13.84 27.30 -15.43
C PHE A 607 14.09 28.70 -14.90
N THR A 608 14.91 29.46 -15.64
CA THR A 608 15.08 30.90 -15.43
C THR A 608 14.90 31.63 -16.74
N SER A 609 14.18 32.75 -16.70
CA SER A 609 13.89 33.66 -17.82
C SER A 609 14.29 35.11 -17.46
N ASP A 610 14.13 36.05 -18.39
CA ASP A 610 14.44 37.48 -18.22
C ASP A 610 13.52 38.20 -17.22
N GLY A 611 13.59 37.81 -15.95
CA GLY A 611 12.72 38.35 -14.92
C GLY A 611 12.16 37.30 -13.99
N ASP A 612 11.93 36.06 -14.39
CA ASP A 612 11.22 35.10 -13.54
C ASP A 612 11.94 33.77 -13.44
N ALA A 613 11.71 33.05 -12.35
CA ALA A 613 12.29 31.75 -12.09
C ALA A 613 11.24 30.73 -11.64
N ASN A 614 11.36 29.52 -12.16
CA ASN A 614 10.67 28.28 -11.78
C ASN A 614 9.14 28.26 -11.89
N MET A 615 8.48 29.42 -11.95
CA MET A 615 7.06 29.52 -12.19
C MET A 615 6.67 30.86 -12.84
N VAL A 616 5.86 30.79 -13.90
CA VAL A 616 5.31 31.95 -14.62
C VAL A 616 3.88 31.67 -15.07
N ALA A 617 3.16 32.70 -15.51
CA ALA A 617 1.86 32.56 -16.14
C ALA A 617 1.85 33.17 -17.54
N ILE A 618 0.98 32.67 -18.42
CA ILE A 618 0.67 33.25 -19.72
C ILE A 618 -0.85 33.39 -19.81
N GLY A 619 -1.35 34.59 -20.12
CA GLY A 619 -2.78 34.80 -20.28
C GLY A 619 -3.18 36.28 -20.38
N GLY A 620 -4.47 36.55 -20.21
CA GLY A 620 -5.05 37.89 -20.38
C GLY A 620 -5.33 38.27 -21.84
N PRO A 621 -5.86 39.48 -22.10
CA PRO A 621 -6.40 39.85 -23.42
C PRO A 621 -5.39 39.79 -24.58
N ASN A 622 -4.10 39.94 -24.28
CA ASN A 622 -3.01 39.94 -25.25
C ASN A 622 -2.17 38.65 -25.22
N ASN A 623 -2.53 37.66 -24.38
CA ASN A 623 -1.77 36.42 -24.20
C ASN A 623 -0.28 36.65 -23.85
N GLU A 624 0.00 37.55 -22.91
CA GLU A 624 1.35 37.97 -22.54
C GLU A 624 1.90 37.15 -21.36
N VAL A 625 3.23 37.07 -21.24
CA VAL A 625 3.91 36.47 -20.08
C VAL A 625 3.72 37.38 -18.86
N GLN A 626 3.22 36.81 -17.77
CA GLN A 626 2.94 37.49 -16.52
C GLN A 626 3.87 36.95 -15.44
N SER A 627 4.63 37.87 -14.83
CA SER A 627 5.40 37.60 -13.62
C SER A 627 4.44 37.37 -12.45
N LEU A 628 4.70 36.32 -11.67
CA LEU A 628 3.95 36.05 -10.44
C LEU A 628 4.53 36.87 -9.29
N ASP A 629 3.72 37.20 -8.27
CA ASP A 629 4.16 37.99 -7.11
C ASP A 629 5.51 37.49 -6.56
N GLY A 630 6.52 38.36 -6.54
CA GLY A 630 7.87 37.99 -6.11
C GLY A 630 8.76 37.30 -7.14
N ARG A 631 8.51 37.43 -8.46
CA ARG A 631 9.32 36.86 -9.57
C ARG A 631 9.33 35.33 -9.61
N GLY A 632 8.21 34.70 -9.25
CA GLY A 632 8.07 33.24 -9.15
C GLY A 632 8.66 32.68 -7.85
N LEU A 633 9.26 31.50 -7.93
CA LEU A 633 9.78 30.74 -6.76
C LEU A 633 11.31 30.56 -6.85
N ASN A 634 11.98 30.48 -5.69
CA ASN A 634 13.44 30.42 -5.62
C ASN A 634 14.05 29.02 -5.90
N GLY A 635 13.22 28.00 -6.11
CA GLY A 635 13.63 26.63 -6.42
C GLY A 635 12.63 25.94 -7.34
N GLN A 636 13.01 24.75 -7.83
CA GLN A 636 12.25 23.98 -8.81
C GLN A 636 10.83 23.67 -8.31
N VAL A 637 9.85 23.84 -9.20
CA VAL A 637 8.48 23.31 -9.04
C VAL A 637 8.43 21.91 -9.64
N LEU A 638 7.74 20.98 -8.98
CA LEU A 638 7.63 19.58 -9.43
C LEU A 638 6.22 19.20 -9.80
N ASP A 639 5.24 19.71 -9.04
CA ASP A 639 3.84 19.41 -9.30
C ASP A 639 2.94 20.57 -8.87
N MET A 640 1.79 20.68 -9.55
CA MET A 640 0.78 21.69 -9.29
C MET A 640 -0.62 21.11 -9.46
N HIS A 641 -1.50 21.40 -8.50
CA HIS A 641 -2.92 21.04 -8.57
C HIS A 641 -3.81 22.26 -8.42
N LEU A 642 -4.74 22.46 -9.35
CA LEU A 642 -5.71 23.56 -9.31
C LEU A 642 -7.01 23.07 -8.68
N GLU A 643 -7.42 23.67 -7.57
CA GLU A 643 -8.69 23.40 -6.89
C GLU A 643 -9.36 24.73 -6.53
N ASP A 644 -10.62 24.96 -6.93
CA ASP A 644 -11.42 26.15 -6.57
C ASP A 644 -10.74 27.51 -6.83
N GLY A 645 -9.90 27.61 -7.86
CA GLY A 645 -9.15 28.83 -8.20
C GLY A 645 -7.92 29.07 -7.32
N LYS A 646 -7.52 28.08 -6.53
CA LYS A 646 -6.26 28.04 -5.79
C LYS A 646 -5.35 26.99 -6.41
N LEU A 647 -4.15 27.41 -6.78
CA LEU A 647 -3.13 26.54 -7.34
C LEU A 647 -2.18 26.13 -6.22
N TYR A 648 -2.25 24.86 -5.83
CA TYR A 648 -1.38 24.25 -4.85
C TYR A 648 -0.10 23.79 -5.56
N VAL A 649 1.06 24.23 -5.07
CA VAL A 649 2.35 24.07 -5.74
C VAL A 649 3.30 23.33 -4.80
N GLY A 650 3.94 22.27 -5.28
CA GLY A 650 4.95 21.49 -4.55
C GLY A 650 6.30 21.46 -5.26
N GLY A 651 7.40 21.45 -4.50
CA GLY A 651 8.74 21.41 -5.09
C GLY A 651 9.90 21.51 -4.10
N ASP A 652 11.04 21.97 -4.59
CA ASP A 652 12.30 22.17 -3.85
C ASP A 652 12.56 23.62 -3.43
N PHE A 653 11.57 24.50 -3.61
CA PHE A 653 11.65 25.91 -3.21
C PHE A 653 11.49 26.09 -1.70
N THR A 654 12.02 27.20 -1.19
CA THR A 654 11.86 27.61 0.21
C THR A 654 11.24 29.00 0.36
N ASP A 655 11.21 29.78 -0.73
CA ASP A 655 10.74 31.16 -0.74
C ASP A 655 10.38 31.63 -2.17
N LYS A 656 9.94 32.89 -2.32
CA LYS A 656 9.75 33.55 -3.62
C LYS A 656 11.08 34.00 -4.20
N GLY A 657 11.11 34.26 -5.51
CA GLY A 657 12.36 34.59 -6.24
C GLY A 657 13.01 35.93 -5.85
N ALA A 658 12.23 36.95 -5.47
CA ALA A 658 12.73 38.31 -5.27
C ALA A 658 12.18 39.04 -4.04
N ALA A 659 11.43 38.36 -3.18
CA ALA A 659 10.96 38.89 -1.90
C ALA A 659 10.70 37.73 -0.93
N THR A 660 11.11 37.89 0.33
CA THR A 660 10.92 36.83 1.32
C THR A 660 9.48 36.78 1.81
N GLN A 661 8.89 35.59 1.85
CA GLN A 661 7.62 35.30 2.49
C GLN A 661 7.77 34.04 3.34
N ASP A 662 7.60 34.20 4.66
CA ASP A 662 7.67 33.08 5.58
C ASP A 662 6.62 32.00 5.27
N GLY A 663 7.04 30.74 5.38
CA GLY A 663 6.14 29.58 5.35
C GLY A 663 5.92 28.90 4.00
N LEU A 664 6.61 29.33 2.92
CA LEU A 664 6.56 28.69 1.60
C LEU A 664 7.52 27.48 1.47
N ASN A 665 7.88 26.82 2.57
CA ASN A 665 8.87 25.74 2.54
C ASN A 665 8.30 24.52 1.80
N HIS A 666 8.76 24.30 0.57
CA HIS A 666 8.47 23.19 -0.33
C HIS A 666 7.02 23.07 -0.82
N VAL A 667 6.10 23.85 -0.25
CA VAL A 667 4.69 23.90 -0.65
C VAL A 667 4.11 25.30 -0.49
N ALA A 668 3.29 25.72 -1.46
CA ALA A 668 2.65 27.03 -1.50
C ALA A 668 1.27 26.98 -2.15
N VAL A 669 0.40 27.95 -1.86
CA VAL A 669 -0.83 28.18 -2.62
C VAL A 669 -0.75 29.52 -3.33
N TYR A 670 -0.95 29.51 -4.65
CA TYR A 670 -1.19 30.72 -5.44
C TYR A 670 -2.68 30.92 -5.68
N ASP A 671 -3.24 32.02 -5.19
CA ASP A 671 -4.64 32.36 -5.41
C ASP A 671 -4.79 33.05 -6.78
N THR A 672 -5.41 32.37 -7.74
CA THR A 672 -5.47 32.81 -9.15
C THR A 672 -6.32 34.07 -9.35
N LYS A 673 -7.21 34.39 -8.40
CA LYS A 673 -8.10 35.56 -8.47
C LYS A 673 -7.46 36.81 -7.88
N SER A 674 -6.77 36.67 -6.76
CA SER A 674 -6.09 37.78 -6.09
C SER A 674 -4.63 37.95 -6.50
N SER A 675 -4.10 37.02 -7.31
CA SER A 675 -2.73 36.99 -7.81
C SER A 675 -1.67 37.02 -6.71
N LYS A 676 -1.91 36.29 -5.61
CA LYS A 676 -1.06 36.31 -4.40
C LYS A 676 -0.68 34.92 -3.93
N TRP A 677 0.53 34.82 -3.37
CA TRP A 677 1.01 33.65 -2.65
C TRP A 677 0.49 33.60 -1.21
N SER A 678 0.19 32.40 -0.75
CA SER A 678 -0.13 32.09 0.64
C SER A 678 0.54 30.79 1.07
N ALA A 679 0.95 30.71 2.34
CA ALA A 679 1.58 29.54 2.92
C ALA A 679 0.54 28.50 3.36
N LEU A 680 0.91 27.22 3.31
CA LEU A 680 0.17 26.14 3.98
C LEU A 680 0.81 25.92 5.35
N GLY A 681 0.35 26.69 6.34
CA GLY A 681 1.02 26.75 7.64
C GLY A 681 2.44 27.29 7.48
N ALA A 682 3.45 26.48 7.83
CA ALA A 682 4.87 26.80 7.63
C ALA A 682 5.55 25.90 6.56
N GLY A 683 4.78 25.07 5.85
CA GLY A 683 5.29 24.09 4.89
C GLY A 683 5.86 22.83 5.56
N VAL A 684 6.73 22.13 4.83
CA VAL A 684 7.40 20.88 5.26
C VAL A 684 8.93 21.04 5.30
N ASP A 685 9.65 20.03 5.77
CA ASP A 685 11.13 20.06 5.92
C ASP A 685 11.91 19.52 4.71
N GLY A 686 11.23 19.03 3.67
CA GLY A 686 11.86 18.49 2.47
C GLY A 686 10.98 18.51 1.23
N ARG A 687 11.51 17.94 0.15
CA ARG A 687 10.96 17.99 -1.22
C ARG A 687 9.55 17.43 -1.32
N VAL A 688 8.61 18.18 -1.89
CA VAL A 688 7.27 17.69 -2.26
C VAL A 688 7.26 17.32 -3.75
N GLN A 689 6.97 16.05 -4.05
CA GLN A 689 7.00 15.51 -5.42
C GLN A 689 5.63 15.47 -6.09
N HIS A 690 4.57 15.27 -5.30
CA HIS A 690 3.19 15.18 -5.80
C HIS A 690 2.24 16.00 -4.93
N VAL A 691 1.28 16.66 -5.58
CA VAL A 691 0.21 17.44 -4.99
C VAL A 691 -1.10 16.91 -5.54
N VAL A 692 -1.82 16.10 -4.75
CA VAL A 692 -2.96 15.31 -5.24
C VAL A 692 -4.22 15.65 -4.43
N PRO A 693 -5.39 15.88 -5.06
CA PRO A 693 -6.63 16.05 -4.33
C PRO A 693 -7.04 14.73 -3.65
N LEU A 694 -7.49 14.80 -2.40
CA LEU A 694 -7.96 13.67 -1.61
C LEU A 694 -9.28 14.02 -0.94
N VAL A 695 -10.31 13.20 -1.16
CA VAL A 695 -11.62 13.38 -0.51
C VAL A 695 -11.63 12.71 0.86
N ILE A 696 -11.64 13.51 1.93
CA ILE A 696 -11.60 13.02 3.32
C ILE A 696 -12.96 13.18 4.01
N ASN A 697 -13.21 12.35 5.03
CA ASN A 697 -14.30 12.58 5.98
C ASN A 697 -13.85 13.64 7.01
N THR A 698 -14.55 14.76 7.08
CA THR A 698 -14.33 15.80 8.12
C THR A 698 -15.24 15.61 9.33
N SER A 699 -16.35 14.90 9.13
CA SER A 699 -17.26 14.43 10.15
C SER A 699 -17.98 13.17 9.62
N ALA A 700 -18.83 12.56 10.44
CA ALA A 700 -19.60 11.36 10.04
C ALA A 700 -20.47 11.58 8.79
N ASP A 701 -20.94 12.81 8.56
CA ASP A 701 -21.91 13.13 7.51
C ASP A 701 -21.38 14.12 6.45
N ALA A 702 -20.10 14.51 6.53
CA ALA A 702 -19.52 15.51 5.62
C ALA A 702 -18.15 15.10 5.10
N THR A 703 -17.99 15.23 3.78
CA THR A 703 -16.71 15.08 3.09
C THR A 703 -16.24 16.41 2.54
N GLU A 704 -14.93 16.59 2.41
CA GLU A 704 -14.35 17.70 1.68
C GLU A 704 -13.13 17.27 0.87
N THR A 705 -12.80 18.05 -0.16
CA THR A 705 -11.54 17.88 -0.90
C THR A 705 -10.41 18.53 -0.10
N ALA A 706 -9.51 17.69 0.39
CA ALA A 706 -8.23 18.06 0.97
C ALA A 706 -7.11 17.89 -0.07
N ILE A 707 -5.92 18.39 0.25
CA ILE A 707 -4.75 18.31 -0.62
C ILE A 707 -3.70 17.41 0.03
N ALA A 708 -3.47 16.24 -0.55
CA ALA A 708 -2.42 15.32 -0.14
C ALA A 708 -1.09 15.71 -0.80
N LEU A 709 -0.04 15.71 0.00
CA LEU A 709 1.34 15.98 -0.42
C LEU A 709 2.14 14.70 -0.23
N SER A 710 2.85 14.28 -1.27
CA SER A 710 3.77 13.14 -1.19
C SER A 710 5.18 13.54 -1.63
N GLY A 711 6.20 13.08 -0.93
CA GLY A 711 7.59 13.42 -1.27
C GLY A 711 8.62 12.90 -0.28
N VAL A 712 9.78 13.57 -0.24
CA VAL A 712 10.92 13.21 0.62
C VAL A 712 11.04 14.24 1.73
N PHE A 713 10.15 14.14 2.71
CA PHE A 713 10.12 15.00 3.90
C PHE A 713 9.74 14.16 5.13
N SER A 714 10.17 14.59 6.32
CA SER A 714 9.98 13.85 7.57
C SER A 714 9.14 14.62 8.61
N GLU A 715 8.83 15.88 8.33
CA GLU A 715 8.15 16.75 9.27
C GLU A 715 7.26 17.80 8.57
N CYS A 716 6.02 17.96 9.07
CA CYS A 716 5.24 19.18 8.87
C CYS A 716 5.69 20.23 9.88
N ARG A 717 6.13 21.40 9.40
CA ARG A 717 6.67 22.45 10.27
C ARG A 717 5.56 23.05 11.14
N GLY A 718 5.90 23.35 12.40
CA GLY A 718 4.99 24.01 13.33
C GLY A 718 4.67 25.45 12.91
N PHE A 719 3.45 25.91 13.18
CA PHE A 719 2.96 27.25 12.80
C PHE A 719 1.86 27.74 13.74
N GLY A 720 1.89 29.02 14.14
CA GLY A 720 0.98 29.53 15.16
C GLY A 720 1.11 28.75 16.47
N ASP A 721 -0.02 28.28 17.01
CA ASP A 721 -0.06 27.43 18.22
C ASP A 721 0.11 25.93 17.92
N ASN A 722 0.31 25.56 16.65
CA ASN A 722 0.40 24.18 16.21
C ASN A 722 1.85 23.67 16.28
N PRO A 723 2.11 22.55 16.98
CA PRO A 723 3.45 21.98 17.06
C PRO A 723 3.90 21.39 15.72
N ARG A 724 5.21 21.12 15.61
CA ARG A 724 5.78 20.32 14.52
C ARG A 724 5.28 18.87 14.59
N ILE A 725 5.06 18.24 13.44
CA ILE A 725 4.46 16.90 13.35
C ILE A 725 5.36 15.98 12.53
N PRO A 726 5.85 14.87 13.10
CA PRO A 726 6.59 13.87 12.34
C PRO A 726 5.64 13.15 11.37
N VAL A 727 6.10 12.98 10.14
CA VAL A 727 5.40 12.27 9.05
C VAL A 727 6.42 11.48 8.24
N ASP A 728 5.97 10.53 7.43
CA ASP A 728 6.86 9.75 6.56
C ASP A 728 6.53 10.06 5.10
N GLY A 729 6.97 11.24 4.63
CA GLY A 729 6.77 11.68 3.25
C GLY A 729 5.34 11.95 2.82
N PHE A 730 4.35 11.88 3.73
CA PHE A 730 2.93 12.09 3.44
C PHE A 730 2.26 13.07 4.41
N ALA A 731 1.63 14.11 3.88
CA ALA A 731 0.87 15.10 4.66
C ALA A 731 -0.44 15.47 3.96
N VAL A 732 -1.49 15.81 4.71
CA VAL A 732 -2.78 16.21 4.12
C VAL A 732 -3.17 17.58 4.63
N TRP A 733 -3.27 18.56 3.73
CA TRP A 733 -3.75 19.90 4.06
C TRP A 733 -5.26 19.97 3.92
N VAL A 734 -5.91 20.54 4.94
CA VAL A 734 -7.37 20.64 5.03
C VAL A 734 -7.80 22.11 4.84
N PRO A 735 -8.25 22.52 3.64
CA PRO A 735 -8.46 23.94 3.33
C PRO A 735 -9.45 24.64 4.26
N SER A 736 -10.59 23.99 4.59
CA SER A 736 -11.61 24.58 5.47
C SER A 736 -11.13 24.83 6.90
N LYS A 737 -10.09 24.11 7.34
CA LYS A 737 -9.46 24.26 8.66
C LYS A 737 -8.20 25.10 8.62
N SER A 738 -7.65 25.37 7.43
CA SER A 738 -6.34 26.01 7.25
C SER A 738 -5.27 25.33 8.13
N ASN A 739 -5.27 24.00 8.13
CA ASN A 739 -4.40 23.20 8.98
C ASN A 739 -4.13 21.81 8.37
N TRP A 740 -3.07 21.13 8.83
CA TRP A 740 -2.78 19.74 8.50
C TRP A 740 -3.78 18.81 9.18
N LEU A 741 -4.26 17.79 8.47
CA LEU A 741 -5.14 16.74 9.00
C LEU A 741 -4.55 16.10 10.25
N GLN A 742 -3.24 15.86 10.21
CA GLN A 742 -2.43 15.28 11.28
C GLN A 742 -2.43 16.13 12.56
N ASN A 743 -2.81 17.40 12.46
CA ASN A 743 -2.85 18.34 13.56
C ASN A 743 -4.27 18.60 14.11
N LEU A 744 -5.30 18.11 13.40
CA LEU A 744 -6.68 18.36 13.81
C LEU A 744 -7.02 17.58 15.07
N GLU A 745 -7.64 18.25 16.04
CA GLU A 745 -8.18 17.58 17.22
C GLU A 745 -9.48 16.82 16.87
N GLY A 746 -9.69 15.65 17.47
CA GLY A 746 -10.92 14.86 17.32
C GLY A 746 -10.71 13.55 16.55
N THR A 747 -11.81 13.01 16.02
CA THR A 747 -11.80 11.75 15.26
C THR A 747 -11.66 12.08 13.78
N HIS A 748 -10.51 11.77 13.21
CA HIS A 748 -10.20 11.96 11.79
C HIS A 748 -9.63 10.67 11.20
N PRO A 749 -9.79 10.43 9.89
CA PRO A 749 -9.14 9.29 9.22
C PRO A 749 -7.61 9.41 9.27
N ALA A 750 -6.94 8.25 9.30
CA ALA A 750 -5.49 8.18 9.13
C ALA A 750 -5.14 7.73 7.71
N TYR A 751 -4.12 8.36 7.15
CA TYR A 751 -3.56 8.05 5.84
C TYR A 751 -2.04 8.06 5.93
N ASN A 752 -1.40 7.06 5.33
CA ASN A 752 0.04 6.96 5.22
C ASN A 752 0.44 6.41 3.85
N GLY A 753 1.66 6.69 3.39
CA GLY A 753 2.19 6.22 2.11
C GLY A 753 2.40 7.33 1.08
N MET A 754 1.96 7.12 -0.15
CA MET A 754 2.19 8.05 -1.26
C MET A 754 1.02 8.02 -2.23
N LEU A 755 0.48 9.20 -2.57
CA LEU A 755 -0.44 9.39 -3.69
C LEU A 755 0.27 10.09 -4.84
N THR A 756 0.08 9.59 -6.06
CA THR A 756 0.73 10.11 -7.28
C THR A 756 -0.24 10.74 -8.25
N ALA A 757 -1.49 10.28 -8.31
CA ALA A 757 -2.51 10.83 -9.20
C ALA A 757 -3.91 10.59 -8.64
N ALA A 758 -4.88 11.36 -9.11
CA ALA A 758 -6.30 11.17 -8.78
C ALA A 758 -7.21 11.58 -9.94
N VAL A 759 -8.37 10.93 -10.03
CA VAL A 759 -9.49 11.34 -10.87
C VAL A 759 -10.71 11.47 -9.96
N VAL A 760 -11.09 12.71 -9.69
CA VAL A 760 -12.11 13.04 -8.67
C VAL A 760 -13.48 13.39 -9.26
N ASP A 761 -13.65 13.40 -10.57
CA ASP A 761 -14.89 13.83 -11.23
C ASP A 761 -15.69 12.67 -11.86
N LEU A 762 -15.54 11.42 -11.40
CA LEU A 762 -16.20 10.27 -12.02
C LEU A 762 -17.73 10.25 -11.81
N PRO A 763 -18.49 9.56 -12.70
CA PRO A 763 -19.91 9.30 -12.51
C PRO A 763 -20.22 8.66 -11.15
N ASN A 764 -21.48 8.78 -10.70
CA ASN A 764 -21.93 8.22 -9.41
C ASN A 764 -21.16 8.71 -8.17
N ASN A 765 -20.46 9.85 -8.30
CA ASN A 765 -19.58 10.40 -7.27
C ASN A 765 -18.41 9.47 -6.87
N GLU A 766 -18.05 8.52 -7.73
CA GLU A 766 -16.86 7.69 -7.56
C GLU A 766 -15.60 8.56 -7.62
N LYS A 767 -14.52 8.04 -7.03
CA LYS A 767 -13.20 8.67 -6.98
C LYS A 767 -12.17 7.56 -7.15
N LEU A 768 -11.18 7.82 -8.01
CA LEU A 768 -10.02 6.94 -8.17
C LEU A 768 -8.78 7.69 -7.76
N PHE A 769 -7.90 7.00 -7.06
CA PHE A 769 -6.60 7.48 -6.63
C PHE A 769 -5.55 6.48 -7.10
N ALA A 770 -4.31 6.92 -7.26
CA ALA A 770 -3.19 6.04 -7.56
C ALA A 770 -2.07 6.28 -6.57
N GLY A 771 -1.42 5.20 -6.14
CA GLY A 771 -0.33 5.27 -5.20
C GLY A 771 -0.16 4.00 -4.38
N SER A 772 0.70 4.08 -3.37
CA SER A 772 0.87 3.04 -2.34
C SER A 772 0.37 3.64 -1.04
N MET A 773 -0.83 3.25 -0.60
CA MET A 773 -1.51 3.89 0.53
C MET A 773 -1.98 2.86 1.54
N GLU A 774 -1.79 3.22 2.80
CA GLU A 774 -2.43 2.60 3.95
C GLU A 774 -3.42 3.60 4.54
N SER A 775 -4.60 3.14 4.96
CA SER A 775 -5.61 4.04 5.54
C SER A 775 -6.46 3.37 6.59
N ALA A 776 -6.93 4.20 7.55
CA ALA A 776 -7.82 3.77 8.61
C ALA A 776 -8.97 4.75 8.84
N GLN A 777 -10.11 4.23 9.30
CA GLN A 777 -11.30 5.04 9.64
C GLN A 777 -10.98 6.10 10.70
N VAL A 778 -10.16 5.72 11.68
CA VAL A 778 -9.73 6.60 12.77
C VAL A 778 -8.23 6.49 12.94
N GLY A 779 -7.55 7.64 12.89
CA GLY A 779 -6.19 7.78 13.41
C GLY A 779 -6.20 7.69 14.92
N ALA A 780 -5.56 6.66 15.46
CA ALA A 780 -5.53 6.38 16.88
C ALA A 780 -4.25 5.62 17.19
N ASN A 781 -3.37 6.25 17.97
CA ASN A 781 -2.14 5.61 18.40
C ASN A 781 -2.44 4.75 19.62
N GLY A 782 -2.46 3.43 19.44
CA GLY A 782 -2.54 2.41 20.47
C GLY A 782 -3.86 2.25 21.23
N ALA A 783 -4.78 3.22 21.20
CA ALA A 783 -6.09 3.05 21.80
C ALA A 783 -7.19 3.87 21.09
N ALA A 784 -8.36 3.26 20.92
CA ALA A 784 -9.55 3.86 20.32
C ALA A 784 -10.82 3.54 21.11
N THR A 785 -11.78 4.45 21.12
CA THR A 785 -13.09 4.21 21.73
C THR A 785 -14.01 3.49 20.74
N LEU A 786 -14.94 2.70 21.26
CA LEU A 786 -15.98 2.02 20.49
C LEU A 786 -17.35 2.29 21.12
N GLY A 787 -18.32 2.73 20.34
CA GLY A 787 -19.71 2.92 20.81
C GLY A 787 -20.73 2.75 19.69
N ASP A 788 -21.98 3.13 19.95
CA ASP A 788 -23.09 2.97 19.00
C ASP A 788 -22.87 3.69 17.65
N LYS A 789 -22.06 4.76 17.65
CA LYS A 789 -21.69 5.53 16.46
C LYS A 789 -20.43 5.00 15.76
N GLY A 790 -19.84 3.91 16.23
CA GLY A 790 -18.61 3.32 15.70
C GLY A 790 -17.36 3.69 16.49
N LEU A 791 -16.22 3.73 15.80
CA LEU A 791 -14.91 4.04 16.38
C LEU A 791 -14.74 5.55 16.63
N GLY A 792 -13.99 5.90 17.68
CA GLY A 792 -13.59 7.27 17.99
C GLY A 792 -12.18 7.35 18.56
N SER A 793 -11.56 8.54 18.53
CA SER A 793 -10.27 8.77 19.17
C SER A 793 -10.43 9.04 20.67
N LEU A 794 -9.38 8.77 21.45
CA LEU A 794 -9.31 9.21 22.85
C LEU A 794 -8.90 10.69 22.90
N PRO A 795 -9.61 11.54 23.65
CA PRO A 795 -9.24 12.94 23.78
C PRO A 795 -7.90 13.13 24.49
N SER A 796 -7.13 14.14 24.07
CA SER A 796 -6.01 14.74 24.82
C SER A 796 -4.70 13.94 24.96
N VAL A 797 -4.46 12.91 24.15
CA VAL A 797 -3.20 12.13 24.22
C VAL A 797 -2.60 11.89 22.83
N ASN A 798 -1.32 12.22 22.65
CA ASN A 798 -0.52 11.73 21.53
C ASN A 798 0.40 10.61 22.03
N LEU A 799 0.01 9.36 21.75
CA LEU A 799 0.78 8.17 22.06
C LEU A 799 1.83 7.97 20.97
N MET A 800 3.10 7.86 21.35
CA MET A 800 4.21 7.52 20.46
C MET A 800 4.70 6.11 20.83
N PRO A 801 4.83 5.20 19.86
CA PRO A 801 5.48 3.91 20.11
C PRO A 801 6.94 4.15 20.56
N ALA A 802 7.44 3.33 21.49
CA ALA A 802 8.85 3.39 21.88
C ALA A 802 9.76 2.94 20.72
N SER A 803 10.89 3.65 20.53
CA SER A 803 11.86 3.35 19.46
C SER A 803 12.43 1.92 19.59
N PRO A 804 12.70 1.21 18.47
CA PRO A 804 13.32 -0.10 18.54
C PRO A 804 14.76 -0.01 19.07
N GLU A 805 15.04 -0.66 20.21
CA GLU A 805 16.43 -0.90 20.61
C GLU A 805 17.07 -1.92 19.65
N SER A 806 18.25 -1.60 19.11
CA SER A 806 19.10 -2.58 18.44
C SER A 806 19.65 -3.56 19.47
N ARG A 807 19.09 -4.77 19.60
CA ARG A 807 19.71 -5.85 20.40
C ARG A 807 19.83 -7.17 19.64
N GLY A 808 21.01 -7.77 19.79
CA GLY A 808 21.51 -8.86 18.99
C GLY A 808 20.74 -10.18 19.11
N ARG A 809 20.83 -10.99 18.05
CA ARG A 809 20.39 -12.39 17.97
C ARG A 809 20.90 -13.19 19.17
N ARG A 810 20.09 -13.30 20.23
CA ARG A 810 20.01 -14.40 21.24
C ARG A 810 19.26 -13.91 22.49
N SER A 811 17.93 -13.89 22.45
CA SER A 811 17.09 -13.99 23.66
C SER A 811 16.06 -15.11 23.43
N ARG A 812 15.85 -15.97 24.43
CA ARG A 812 14.89 -17.09 24.37
C ARG A 812 13.48 -16.54 24.63
N ARG A 813 12.56 -16.81 23.68
CA ARG A 813 11.18 -16.33 23.57
C ARG A 813 10.40 -16.28 24.90
N ASP A 814 10.01 -15.07 25.30
CA ASP A 814 8.85 -14.81 26.14
C ASP A 814 7.85 -13.98 25.30
N GLU A 815 6.84 -14.63 24.70
CA GLU A 815 5.96 -14.02 23.68
C GLU A 815 5.02 -12.91 24.23
N LEU A 816 4.79 -12.87 25.56
CA LEU A 816 3.91 -11.90 26.21
C LEU A 816 4.62 -10.60 26.64
N ALA A 817 5.90 -10.66 27.00
CA ALA A 817 6.67 -9.51 27.52
C ALA A 817 7.83 -9.05 26.62
N ASP A 818 8.46 -9.94 25.83
CA ASP A 818 9.70 -9.64 25.08
C ASP A 818 9.42 -9.11 23.65
N GLY A 819 8.23 -8.57 23.40
CA GLY A 819 7.81 -8.06 22.08
C GLY A 819 6.55 -7.20 22.04
N ALA A 820 6.00 -6.76 23.18
CA ALA A 820 4.86 -5.86 23.21
C ALA A 820 5.33 -4.41 23.04
N ARG A 821 4.85 -3.73 21.99
CA ARG A 821 5.02 -2.30 21.74
C ARG A 821 3.66 -1.62 21.81
N GLY A 822 3.62 -0.34 22.14
CA GLY A 822 2.35 0.39 22.26
C GLY A 822 1.55 -0.02 23.49
N VAL A 823 0.23 0.15 23.43
CA VAL A 823 -0.68 -0.14 24.54
C VAL A 823 -1.08 -1.62 24.50
N VAL A 824 -0.98 -2.32 25.64
CA VAL A 824 -1.29 -3.75 25.72
C VAL A 824 -2.66 -3.99 26.34
N THR A 825 -2.99 -3.22 27.37
CA THR A 825 -4.19 -3.42 28.18
C THR A 825 -4.62 -2.11 28.85
N GLY A 826 -5.76 -2.14 29.52
CA GLY A 826 -6.28 -1.00 30.27
C GLY A 826 -7.40 -1.39 31.23
N THR A 827 -7.86 -0.41 32.00
CA THR A 827 -8.99 -0.54 32.93
C THR A 827 -9.59 0.83 33.23
N PHE A 828 -10.74 0.85 33.90
CA PHE A 828 -11.41 2.07 34.33
C PHE A 828 -11.45 2.16 35.86
N TYR A 829 -11.39 3.39 36.37
CA TYR A 829 -11.71 3.72 37.74
C TYR A 829 -12.83 4.75 37.76
N ASP A 830 -14.00 4.33 38.22
CA ASP A 830 -15.18 5.19 38.38
C ASP A 830 -15.76 5.01 39.79
N ASN A 831 -15.86 6.12 40.52
CA ASN A 831 -16.47 6.17 41.85
C ASN A 831 -17.56 7.25 41.96
N GLY A 832 -18.01 7.82 40.84
CA GLY A 832 -18.96 8.93 40.77
C GLY A 832 -18.33 10.33 40.84
N ASP A 833 -17.25 10.52 41.60
CA ASP A 833 -16.52 11.80 41.72
C ASP A 833 -15.26 11.85 40.82
N ALA A 834 -14.72 10.70 40.45
CA ALA A 834 -13.57 10.53 39.57
C ALA A 834 -13.89 9.50 38.49
N ASN A 835 -13.56 9.81 37.23
CA ASN A 835 -13.61 8.90 36.09
C ASN A 835 -12.24 8.90 35.43
N VAL A 836 -11.47 7.82 35.62
CA VAL A 836 -10.10 7.69 35.13
C VAL A 836 -9.99 6.47 34.22
N THR A 837 -9.55 6.69 32.97
CA THR A 837 -9.13 5.62 32.07
C THR A 837 -7.65 5.34 32.28
N VAL A 838 -7.29 4.07 32.46
CA VAL A 838 -5.92 3.61 32.62
C VAL A 838 -5.49 2.85 31.36
N LEU A 839 -4.37 3.25 30.76
CA LEU A 839 -3.73 2.50 29.67
C LEU A 839 -2.35 2.01 30.12
N ALA A 840 -2.00 0.78 29.79
CA ALA A 840 -0.77 0.12 30.22
C ALA A 840 -0.13 -0.64 29.06
N GLY A 841 1.20 -0.55 28.93
CA GLY A 841 1.93 -1.17 27.83
C GLY A 841 3.42 -0.85 27.87
N HIS A 842 3.99 -0.67 26.67
CA HIS A 842 5.34 -0.14 26.47
C HIS A 842 5.31 0.97 25.41
N PHE A 843 5.20 2.21 25.88
CA PHE A 843 4.97 3.38 25.03
C PHE A 843 5.39 4.66 25.75
N THR A 844 5.58 5.71 24.97
CA THR A 844 5.81 7.06 25.47
C THR A 844 4.64 7.95 25.04
N ALA A 845 4.01 8.64 25.98
CA ALA A 845 2.92 9.58 25.69
C ALA A 845 3.39 11.01 25.97
N ARG A 846 3.04 11.95 25.09
CA ARG A 846 3.26 13.38 25.35
C ARG A 846 1.92 14.05 25.69
N ALA A 847 1.83 14.63 26.89
CA ALA A 847 0.67 15.38 27.33
C ALA A 847 0.65 16.79 26.70
N LYS A 848 -0.51 17.47 26.72
CA LYS A 848 -0.68 18.81 26.14
C LYS A 848 0.21 19.88 26.80
N ASP A 849 0.62 19.67 28.04
CA ASP A 849 1.55 20.55 28.76
C ASP A 849 3.04 20.29 28.42
N GLY A 850 3.30 19.36 27.49
CA GLY A 850 4.64 18.98 27.05
C GLY A 850 5.32 17.92 27.92
N SER A 851 4.69 17.50 29.03
CA SER A 851 5.22 16.43 29.89
C SER A 851 5.16 15.07 29.21
N THR A 852 6.11 14.20 29.56
CA THR A 852 6.22 12.84 29.03
C THR A 852 5.75 11.84 30.08
N VAL A 853 4.94 10.87 29.65
CA VAL A 853 4.46 9.75 30.47
C VAL A 853 4.90 8.45 29.83
N GLU A 854 5.51 7.57 30.62
CA GLU A 854 6.05 6.29 30.15
C GLU A 854 5.18 5.14 30.63
N ASN A 855 4.82 4.24 29.70
CA ASN A 855 4.28 2.88 29.88
C ASN A 855 2.94 2.72 30.63
N LEU A 856 2.55 3.67 31.49
CA LEU A 856 1.32 3.66 32.26
C LEU A 856 0.70 5.06 32.30
N LEU A 857 -0.46 5.20 31.67
CA LEU A 857 -1.15 6.47 31.43
C LEU A 857 -2.48 6.53 32.17
N PHE A 858 -2.76 7.67 32.79
CA PHE A 858 -4.03 7.98 33.44
C PHE A 858 -4.69 9.17 32.74
N ILE A 859 -5.90 8.97 32.21
CA ILE A 859 -6.71 10.00 31.56
C ILE A 859 -7.89 10.33 32.48
N ASP A 860 -7.91 11.55 33.03
CA ASP A 860 -8.94 12.02 33.95
C ASP A 860 -10.10 12.68 33.17
N GLY A 861 -11.18 11.94 32.99
CA GLY A 861 -12.39 12.40 32.29
C GLY A 861 -13.08 13.56 32.99
N ALA A 862 -13.03 13.63 34.33
CA ALA A 862 -13.62 14.73 35.10
C ALA A 862 -12.86 16.06 34.89
N LYS A 863 -11.59 16.00 34.47
CA LYS A 863 -10.74 17.17 34.21
C LYS A 863 -10.45 17.40 32.73
N LYS A 864 -11.45 17.23 31.87
CA LYS A 864 -11.34 17.43 30.41
C LYS A 864 -10.24 16.57 29.76
N GLY A 865 -10.03 15.35 30.27
CA GLY A 865 -9.01 14.43 29.76
C GLY A 865 -7.59 14.79 30.17
N ALA A 866 -7.40 15.36 31.37
CA ALA A 866 -6.06 15.66 31.88
C ALA A 866 -5.24 14.37 32.02
N VAL A 867 -4.01 14.40 31.53
CA VAL A 867 -3.13 13.24 31.43
C VAL A 867 -2.13 13.24 32.58
N SER A 868 -1.88 12.07 33.17
CA SER A 868 -0.82 11.87 34.17
C SER A 868 -0.20 10.47 34.06
N GLY A 869 0.97 10.27 34.66
CA GLY A 869 1.67 9.00 34.74
C GLY A 869 2.08 8.65 36.17
N LEU A 870 2.91 7.61 36.32
CA LEU A 870 3.41 7.15 37.62
C LEU A 870 4.36 8.14 38.33
N GLY A 871 5.01 9.05 37.58
CA GLY A 871 6.08 9.91 38.09
C GLY A 871 7.45 9.22 38.12
N PRO A 872 8.49 9.85 38.70
CA PRO A 872 9.84 9.27 38.74
C PRO A 872 9.90 8.06 39.67
N GLY A 873 10.63 7.02 39.25
CA GLY A 873 10.94 5.85 40.08
C GLY A 873 10.82 4.52 39.35
N VAL A 874 9.88 4.38 38.42
CA VAL A 874 9.78 3.20 37.54
C VAL A 874 10.57 3.45 36.25
N SER A 875 11.34 2.45 35.80
CA SER A 875 12.16 2.55 34.59
C SER A 875 11.30 2.72 33.34
N ALA A 876 11.73 3.58 32.42
CA ALA A 876 11.13 3.72 31.09
C ALA A 876 11.24 2.43 30.24
N ASP A 877 12.19 1.54 30.56
CA ASP A 877 12.33 0.23 29.90
C ASP A 877 11.31 -0.82 30.39
N SER A 878 10.40 -0.43 31.29
CA SER A 878 9.37 -1.33 31.81
C SER A 878 8.28 -1.59 30.77
N THR A 879 7.71 -2.79 30.81
CA THR A 879 6.55 -3.16 29.99
C THR A 879 5.45 -3.67 30.91
N PHE A 880 4.28 -3.02 30.89
CA PHE A 880 3.10 -3.47 31.62
C PHE A 880 2.20 -4.32 30.73
N THR A 881 1.83 -5.51 31.18
CA THR A 881 1.02 -6.47 30.42
C THR A 881 -0.33 -6.75 31.06
N THR A 882 -0.47 -6.46 32.36
CA THR A 882 -1.70 -6.71 33.12
C THR A 882 -1.94 -5.61 34.15
N VAL A 883 -3.22 -5.33 34.41
CA VAL A 883 -3.67 -4.36 35.41
C VAL A 883 -4.89 -4.90 36.14
N ALA A 884 -5.02 -4.57 37.43
CA ALA A 884 -6.22 -4.82 38.20
C ALA A 884 -6.46 -3.71 39.22
N MET A 885 -7.73 -3.31 39.39
CA MET A 885 -8.14 -2.31 40.37
C MET A 885 -8.68 -2.98 41.63
N ARG A 886 -8.25 -2.48 42.79
CA ARG A 886 -8.92 -2.71 44.08
C ARG A 886 -9.20 -1.36 44.70
N ASP A 887 -10.47 -1.01 44.88
CA ASP A 887 -10.88 0.31 45.35
C ASP A 887 -10.19 1.42 44.51
N SER A 888 -9.36 2.29 45.12
CA SER A 888 -8.55 3.31 44.42
C SER A 888 -7.14 2.86 44.03
N VAL A 889 -6.71 1.65 44.38
CA VAL A 889 -5.35 1.18 44.15
C VAL A 889 -5.29 0.33 42.89
N LEU A 890 -4.48 0.77 41.94
CA LEU A 890 -4.11 0.04 40.73
C LEU A 890 -2.90 -0.85 41.02
N TYR A 891 -3.05 -2.14 40.76
CA TYR A 891 -1.93 -3.07 40.69
C TYR A 891 -1.58 -3.31 39.22
N ALA A 892 -0.37 -2.89 38.82
CA ALA A 892 0.11 -3.03 37.44
C ALA A 892 1.32 -3.97 37.40
N GLY A 893 1.24 -4.99 36.55
CA GLY A 893 2.24 -6.05 36.43
C GLY A 893 2.79 -6.20 35.02
N GLY A 894 3.99 -6.76 34.93
CA GLY A 894 4.67 -7.00 33.66
C GLY A 894 6.14 -7.31 33.85
N ARG A 895 6.98 -6.87 32.91
CA ARG A 895 8.43 -6.79 33.08
C ARG A 895 8.76 -5.38 33.59
N VAL A 896 8.64 -5.21 34.90
CA VAL A 896 8.76 -3.90 35.55
C VAL A 896 10.02 -3.84 36.39
N SER A 897 10.75 -2.73 36.34
CA SER A 897 11.91 -2.48 37.17
C SER A 897 11.96 -1.01 37.62
N GLY A 898 12.56 -0.75 38.78
CA GLY A 898 12.73 0.61 39.27
C GLY A 898 12.95 0.69 40.78
N THR A 899 12.90 1.91 41.30
CA THR A 899 13.02 2.23 42.73
C THR A 899 11.99 3.30 43.10
N VAL A 900 11.11 3.01 44.06
CA VAL A 900 10.11 3.94 44.59
C VAL A 900 10.41 4.18 46.06
N ALA A 901 10.63 5.44 46.45
CA ALA A 901 10.99 5.83 47.82
C ALA A 901 12.17 4.98 48.40
N ASP A 902 13.25 4.86 47.63
CA ASP A 902 14.46 4.08 47.94
C ASP A 902 14.27 2.56 48.11
N ARG A 903 13.09 2.03 47.74
CA ARG A 903 12.81 0.59 47.75
C ARG A 903 12.73 0.06 46.31
N PRO A 904 13.39 -1.07 46.00
CA PRO A 904 13.32 -1.66 44.66
C PRO A 904 11.90 -2.18 44.38
N VAL A 905 11.40 -1.89 43.18
CA VAL A 905 10.18 -2.50 42.63
C VAL A 905 10.54 -3.41 41.46
N GLY A 906 9.80 -4.50 41.30
CA GLY A 906 10.14 -5.57 40.36
C GLY A 906 8.93 -6.42 40.02
N GLY A 907 8.59 -6.48 38.74
CA GLY A 907 7.47 -7.25 38.17
C GLY A 907 6.06 -6.70 38.47
N ILE A 908 5.86 -6.02 39.60
CA ILE A 908 4.57 -5.41 40.01
C ILE A 908 4.79 -4.07 40.72
N VAL A 909 3.84 -3.14 40.53
CA VAL A 909 3.74 -1.87 41.26
C VAL A 909 2.30 -1.64 41.73
N ALA A 910 2.16 -0.92 42.86
CA ALA A 910 0.86 -0.49 43.38
C ALA A 910 0.78 1.04 43.38
N TYR A 911 -0.28 1.61 42.81
CA TYR A 911 -0.43 3.05 42.67
C TYR A 911 -1.85 3.49 43.00
N ASP A 912 -2.02 4.45 43.90
CA ASP A 912 -3.35 4.99 44.21
C ASP A 912 -3.70 6.07 43.19
N VAL A 913 -4.70 5.76 42.35
CA VAL A 913 -5.11 6.64 41.24
C VAL A 913 -5.88 7.88 41.73
N LYS A 914 -6.45 7.82 42.94
CA LYS A 914 -7.21 8.92 43.54
C LYS A 914 -6.27 9.96 44.16
N THR A 915 -5.26 9.51 44.92
CA THR A 915 -4.27 10.42 45.54
C THR A 915 -3.10 10.75 44.62
N LYS A 916 -2.96 10.04 43.49
CA LYS A 916 -1.86 10.17 42.52
C LYS A 916 -0.49 9.95 43.17
N SER A 917 -0.38 8.92 44.00
CA SER A 917 0.84 8.61 44.75
C SER A 917 1.07 7.11 44.87
N PHE A 918 2.34 6.72 44.97
CA PHE A 918 2.68 5.36 45.38
C PHE A 918 2.27 5.11 46.82
N GLY A 919 1.45 4.08 47.04
CA GLY A 919 1.16 3.53 48.36
C GLY A 919 2.26 2.56 48.81
N ASN A 920 1.92 1.69 49.77
CA ASN A 920 2.82 0.58 50.15
C ASN A 920 3.04 -0.34 48.95
N GLN A 921 4.31 -0.49 48.56
CA GLN A 921 4.69 -1.32 47.41
C GLN A 921 4.78 -2.80 47.83
N PRO A 922 4.19 -3.72 47.05
CA PRO A 922 4.46 -5.14 47.20
C PRO A 922 5.96 -5.42 47.05
N ALA A 923 6.50 -6.35 47.83
CA ALA A 923 7.89 -6.78 47.64
C ALA A 923 8.09 -7.37 46.22
N PRO A 924 9.22 -7.11 45.55
CA PRO A 924 9.43 -7.46 44.15
C PRO A 924 9.41 -8.98 43.92
N VAL A 925 8.90 -9.40 42.76
CA VAL A 925 9.00 -10.81 42.33
C VAL A 925 10.36 -11.11 41.69
N SER A 926 10.88 -12.32 41.88
CA SER A 926 12.19 -12.72 41.35
C SER A 926 12.29 -14.23 41.06
N GLY A 927 13.37 -14.64 40.38
CA GLY A 927 13.53 -16.01 39.85
C GLY A 927 12.68 -16.24 38.59
N GLY A 928 12.88 -17.35 37.89
CA GLY A 928 12.24 -17.54 36.57
C GLY A 928 12.65 -16.46 35.56
N LYS A 929 11.68 -15.84 34.88
CA LYS A 929 11.89 -14.64 34.04
C LYS A 929 11.65 -13.32 34.81
N GLY A 930 11.12 -13.37 36.04
CA GLY A 930 10.78 -12.18 36.84
C GLY A 930 9.61 -11.36 36.27
N THR A 931 8.73 -11.97 35.48
CA THR A 931 7.62 -11.30 34.80
C THR A 931 6.27 -11.65 35.43
N VAL A 932 5.37 -10.67 35.48
CA VAL A 932 3.96 -10.86 35.86
C VAL A 932 3.11 -10.81 34.59
N SER A 933 2.30 -11.83 34.33
CA SER A 933 1.46 -11.95 33.13
C SER A 933 -0.03 -11.73 33.43
N ALA A 934 -0.46 -11.98 34.67
CA ALA A 934 -1.84 -11.83 35.08
C ALA A 934 -1.94 -11.33 36.52
N ILE A 935 -2.88 -10.40 36.77
CA ILE A 935 -3.28 -9.96 38.10
C ILE A 935 -4.81 -10.00 38.16
N THR A 936 -5.35 -10.55 39.24
CA THR A 936 -6.80 -10.50 39.51
C THR A 936 -7.06 -10.26 40.98
N VAL A 937 -8.08 -9.46 41.29
CA VAL A 937 -8.57 -9.26 42.65
C VAL A 937 -9.68 -10.26 42.91
N ARG A 938 -9.67 -10.90 44.09
CA ARG A 938 -10.78 -11.77 44.48
C ARG A 938 -12.02 -10.90 44.77
N PRO A 939 -13.20 -11.27 44.25
CA PRO A 939 -14.40 -10.46 44.45
C PRO A 939 -14.68 -10.16 45.93
N LYS A 940 -14.87 -8.88 46.26
CA LYS A 940 -15.25 -8.38 47.59
C LYS A 940 -14.23 -8.65 48.72
N THR A 941 -12.95 -8.83 48.41
CA THR A 941 -11.90 -9.02 49.43
C THR A 941 -10.66 -8.15 49.16
N ALA A 942 -9.71 -8.18 50.09
CA ALA A 942 -8.40 -7.52 49.98
C ALA A 942 -7.32 -8.37 49.26
N GLU A 943 -7.72 -9.49 48.67
CA GLU A 943 -6.81 -10.51 48.16
C GLU A 943 -6.49 -10.28 46.68
N VAL A 944 -5.25 -9.91 46.39
CA VAL A 944 -4.72 -9.69 45.03
C VAL A 944 -3.88 -10.90 44.62
N TYR A 945 -4.34 -11.64 43.62
CA TYR A 945 -3.58 -12.77 43.07
C TYR A 945 -2.73 -12.28 41.90
N VAL A 946 -1.45 -12.62 41.95
CA VAL A 946 -0.42 -12.20 41.00
C VAL A 946 0.22 -13.46 40.42
N ALA A 947 0.28 -13.56 39.11
CA ALA A 947 0.84 -14.74 38.45
C ALA A 947 1.72 -14.40 37.26
N GLY A 948 2.65 -15.30 36.95
CA GLY A 948 3.59 -15.14 35.84
C GLY A 948 4.74 -16.13 35.89
N SER A 949 5.92 -15.67 35.47
CA SER A 949 7.14 -16.46 35.43
C SER A 949 8.10 -16.00 36.52
N PHE A 950 7.80 -16.36 37.77
CA PHE A 950 8.64 -16.06 38.93
C PHE A 950 8.67 -17.21 39.95
N GLN A 951 9.66 -17.21 40.83
CA GLN A 951 9.87 -18.22 41.87
C GLN A 951 9.67 -17.68 43.29
N LYS A 952 9.88 -16.38 43.49
CA LYS A 952 9.83 -15.72 44.79
C LYS A 952 9.07 -14.40 44.73
N ALA A 953 8.44 -14.03 45.84
CA ALA A 953 7.87 -12.71 46.08
C ALA A 953 8.52 -12.12 47.34
N GLY A 954 9.46 -11.19 47.17
CA GLY A 954 10.39 -10.79 48.22
C GLY A 954 11.22 -11.98 48.70
N ALA A 955 11.13 -12.29 50.00
CA ALA A 955 11.81 -13.45 50.61
C ALA A 955 10.97 -14.74 50.60
N LEU A 956 9.69 -14.66 50.22
CA LEU A 956 8.77 -15.81 50.21
C LEU A 956 8.96 -16.65 48.94
N ASP A 957 9.18 -17.96 49.10
CA ASP A 957 9.11 -18.90 47.98
C ASP A 957 7.66 -19.02 47.50
N CYS A 958 7.39 -18.54 46.29
CA CYS A 958 6.05 -18.38 45.76
C CYS A 958 6.07 -18.58 44.24
N PRO A 959 6.30 -19.81 43.75
CA PRO A 959 6.42 -20.07 42.32
C PRO A 959 5.09 -19.91 41.60
N ALA A 960 5.14 -19.30 40.40
CA ALA A 960 4.06 -19.14 39.43
C ALA A 960 2.88 -18.24 39.87
N VAL A 961 2.28 -18.45 41.05
CA VAL A 961 1.14 -17.67 41.57
C VAL A 961 1.40 -17.29 43.02
N CYS A 962 1.20 -16.02 43.36
CA CYS A 962 1.30 -15.51 44.72
C CYS A 962 0.09 -14.65 45.10
N LEU A 963 -0.31 -14.71 46.38
CA LEU A 963 -1.37 -13.88 46.94
C LEU A 963 -0.73 -12.71 47.69
N TYR A 964 -1.09 -11.48 47.35
CA TYR A 964 -0.80 -10.29 48.14
C TYR A 964 -2.08 -9.87 48.88
N ASN A 965 -2.04 -9.89 50.21
CA ASN A 965 -3.11 -9.32 51.02
C ASN A 965 -2.82 -7.83 51.21
N ALA A 966 -3.66 -7.00 50.60
CA ALA A 966 -3.45 -5.56 50.55
C ALA A 966 -3.89 -4.82 51.83
N ASP A 967 -4.50 -5.49 52.82
CA ASP A 967 -4.78 -4.91 54.14
C ASP A 967 -3.62 -5.13 55.12
N SER A 968 -2.87 -6.22 54.96
CA SER A 968 -1.73 -6.57 55.82
C SER A 968 -0.36 -6.35 55.18
N ASP A 969 -0.31 -5.97 53.91
CA ASP A 969 0.90 -5.81 53.09
C ASP A 969 1.80 -7.06 53.08
N GLN A 970 1.19 -8.24 53.07
CA GLN A 970 1.90 -9.52 53.13
C GLN A 970 1.64 -10.41 51.92
N TRP A 971 2.73 -10.98 51.41
CA TRP A 971 2.70 -12.09 50.48
C TRP A 971 2.38 -13.41 51.20
N VAL A 972 1.54 -14.22 50.57
CA VAL A 972 1.19 -15.56 51.01
C VAL A 972 1.22 -16.48 49.79
N GLN A 973 1.75 -17.69 49.95
CA GLN A 973 1.70 -18.70 48.90
C GLN A 973 0.32 -19.35 48.90
N PRO A 974 -0.47 -19.24 47.81
CA PRO A 974 -1.78 -19.87 47.73
C PRO A 974 -1.60 -21.37 47.48
N GLY A 975 -1.69 -22.18 48.54
CA GLY A 975 -1.50 -23.63 48.45
C GLY A 975 -0.08 -24.05 48.02
N ASN A 976 0.19 -25.36 47.97
CA ASN A 976 1.51 -25.90 47.60
C ASN A 976 1.45 -26.68 46.28
N GLY A 977 2.59 -26.81 45.61
CA GLY A 977 2.78 -27.77 44.52
C GLY A 977 2.60 -27.23 43.09
N LEU A 978 2.18 -25.97 42.90
CA LEU A 978 2.14 -25.35 41.56
C LEU A 978 3.48 -24.68 41.24
N SER A 979 3.99 -24.88 40.02
CA SER A 979 5.19 -24.22 39.50
C SER A 979 5.10 -24.07 37.98
N GLY A 980 6.05 -23.38 37.35
CA GLY A 980 6.07 -23.13 35.91
C GLY A 980 5.66 -21.70 35.58
N GLU A 981 5.03 -21.51 34.43
CA GLU A 981 4.65 -20.20 33.90
C GLU A 981 3.14 -20.12 33.74
N VAL A 982 2.53 -19.14 34.40
CA VAL A 982 1.11 -18.83 34.24
C VAL A 982 0.97 -17.73 33.20
N SER A 983 -0.02 -17.83 32.32
CA SER A 983 -0.30 -16.83 31.28
C SER A 983 -1.59 -16.05 31.55
N CYS A 984 -2.61 -16.69 32.14
CA CYS A 984 -3.90 -16.06 32.42
C CYS A 984 -4.59 -16.64 33.67
N MET A 985 -5.46 -15.83 34.27
CA MET A 985 -6.25 -16.18 35.45
C MET A 985 -7.66 -15.62 35.34
N MET A 986 -8.65 -16.33 35.90
CA MET A 986 -10.01 -15.81 36.08
C MET A 986 -10.70 -16.43 37.29
N TRP A 987 -11.57 -15.67 37.96
CA TRP A 987 -12.45 -16.23 38.99
C TRP A 987 -13.68 -16.87 38.35
N SER A 988 -13.92 -18.14 38.67
CA SER A 988 -15.18 -18.84 38.31
C SER A 988 -16.27 -18.63 39.37
N SER A 989 -15.86 -18.40 40.62
CA SER A 989 -16.72 -18.01 41.74
C SER A 989 -15.91 -17.23 42.78
N ASP A 990 -16.53 -16.74 43.84
CA ASP A 990 -15.85 -16.10 44.97
C ASP A 990 -14.89 -17.03 45.77
N SER A 991 -14.82 -18.31 45.41
CA SER A 991 -14.05 -19.33 46.13
C SER A 991 -13.22 -20.24 45.22
N THR A 992 -13.26 -20.05 43.90
CA THR A 992 -12.54 -20.88 42.92
C THR A 992 -11.90 -20.02 41.83
N LEU A 993 -10.56 -20.00 41.82
CA LEU A 993 -9.73 -19.33 40.82
C LEU A 993 -9.27 -20.34 39.77
N LEU A 994 -9.42 -20.02 38.49
CA LEU A 994 -8.89 -20.80 37.37
C LEU A 994 -7.58 -20.18 36.90
N VAL A 995 -6.63 -21.03 36.55
CA VAL A 995 -5.28 -20.63 36.16
C VAL A 995 -4.83 -21.44 34.96
N GLY A 996 -4.33 -20.78 33.92
CA GLY A 996 -3.87 -21.40 32.68
C GLY A 996 -2.46 -20.95 32.31
N GLY A 997 -1.68 -21.85 31.72
CA GLY A 997 -0.29 -21.59 31.31
C GLY A 997 0.49 -22.86 31.01
N ASP A 998 1.82 -22.81 31.04
CA ASP A 998 2.72 -23.98 31.02
C ASP A 998 3.17 -24.31 32.45
N MET A 999 2.30 -25.00 33.19
CA MET A 999 2.48 -25.26 34.61
C MET A 999 2.87 -26.71 34.88
N ARG A 1000 3.42 -26.94 36.07
CA ARG A 1000 3.72 -28.26 36.63
C ARG A 1000 3.09 -28.39 38.01
N SER A 1001 2.36 -29.47 38.23
CA SER A 1001 1.87 -29.89 39.53
C SER A 1001 2.88 -30.82 40.20
N ASN A 1002 3.15 -30.62 41.49
CA ASN A 1002 4.13 -31.34 42.30
C ASN A 1002 5.53 -31.46 41.66
N GLY A 1003 5.89 -30.52 40.78
CA GLY A 1003 7.19 -30.43 40.13
C GLY A 1003 7.40 -31.30 38.88
N SER A 1004 6.54 -32.30 38.60
CA SER A 1004 6.73 -33.23 37.47
C SER A 1004 5.60 -33.23 36.45
N ASP A 1005 4.35 -33.07 36.88
CA ASP A 1005 3.18 -33.35 36.04
C ASP A 1005 2.75 -32.09 35.31
N ARG A 1006 2.93 -32.05 33.99
CA ARG A 1006 2.52 -30.91 33.17
C ARG A 1006 1.00 -30.74 33.23
N GLN A 1007 0.55 -29.52 33.52
CA GLN A 1007 -0.86 -29.14 33.48
C GLN A 1007 -1.00 -27.78 32.79
N TYR A 1008 -1.91 -27.70 31.83
CA TYR A 1008 -2.15 -26.44 31.10
C TYR A 1008 -3.32 -25.62 31.65
N LEU A 1009 -4.16 -26.23 32.48
CA LEU A 1009 -5.26 -25.60 33.19
C LEU A 1009 -5.46 -26.27 34.55
N THR A 1010 -5.60 -25.45 35.60
CA THR A 1010 -5.84 -25.93 36.97
C THR A 1010 -6.80 -24.98 37.70
N SER A 1011 -7.25 -25.38 38.89
CA SER A 1011 -8.13 -24.56 39.73
C SER A 1011 -7.61 -24.48 41.17
N TYR A 1012 -7.75 -23.33 41.81
CA TYR A 1012 -7.45 -23.15 43.23
C TYR A 1012 -8.74 -22.98 44.02
N SER A 1013 -8.93 -23.83 45.03
CA SER A 1013 -10.05 -23.70 45.96
C SER A 1013 -9.63 -22.96 47.21
N VAL A 1014 -10.20 -21.76 47.43
CA VAL A 1014 -9.93 -20.97 48.64
C VAL A 1014 -10.38 -21.72 49.90
N LYS A 1015 -11.52 -22.41 49.82
CA LYS A 1015 -12.07 -23.18 50.95
C LYS A 1015 -11.17 -24.33 51.38
N ARG A 1016 -10.49 -24.98 50.43
CA ARG A 1016 -9.55 -26.09 50.70
C ARG A 1016 -8.11 -25.63 50.85
N GLN A 1017 -7.81 -24.38 50.49
CA GLN A 1017 -6.47 -23.83 50.33
C GLN A 1017 -5.54 -24.72 49.49
N ALA A 1018 -6.08 -25.34 48.45
CA ALA A 1018 -5.39 -26.34 47.65
C ALA A 1018 -5.66 -26.18 46.15
N TRP A 1019 -4.65 -26.53 45.35
CA TRP A 1019 -4.75 -26.68 43.91
C TRP A 1019 -5.44 -27.99 43.56
N LEU A 1020 -6.35 -27.94 42.60
CA LEU A 1020 -7.18 -29.05 42.14
C LEU A 1020 -7.08 -29.13 40.62
N SER A 1021 -6.85 -30.33 40.09
CA SER A 1021 -6.91 -30.58 38.65
C SER A 1021 -8.28 -30.18 38.10
N PHE A 1022 -8.27 -29.46 36.98
CA PHE A 1022 -9.52 -29.10 36.30
C PHE A 1022 -10.07 -30.33 35.54
N PRO A 1023 -11.39 -30.59 35.58
CA PRO A 1023 -11.97 -31.74 34.87
C PRO A 1023 -11.66 -31.73 33.37
N GLY A 1024 -11.12 -32.84 32.86
CA GLY A 1024 -10.82 -32.98 31.43
C GLY A 1024 -9.60 -32.19 30.95
N ALA A 1025 -8.78 -31.62 31.85
CA ALA A 1025 -7.61 -30.81 31.48
C ALA A 1025 -6.56 -31.59 30.67
N GLU A 1026 -6.54 -32.92 30.77
CA GLU A 1026 -5.71 -33.81 29.96
C GLU A 1026 -6.02 -33.75 28.45
N GLY A 1027 -7.21 -33.27 28.08
CA GLY A 1027 -7.63 -33.08 26.69
C GLY A 1027 -7.11 -31.78 26.04
N ILE A 1028 -6.43 -30.91 26.80
CA ILE A 1028 -5.91 -29.64 26.30
C ILE A 1028 -4.55 -29.87 25.61
N PRO A 1029 -4.40 -29.54 24.31
CA PRO A 1029 -3.24 -29.95 23.51
C PRO A 1029 -1.95 -29.15 23.77
N GLY A 1030 -2.02 -28.05 24.51
CA GLY A 1030 -0.87 -27.19 24.80
C GLY A 1030 -1.18 -26.09 25.84
N PRO A 1031 -0.20 -25.24 26.16
CA PRO A 1031 -0.36 -24.17 27.16
C PRO A 1031 -1.53 -23.24 26.83
N VAL A 1032 -2.38 -22.98 27.83
CA VAL A 1032 -3.47 -22.00 27.73
C VAL A 1032 -2.89 -20.59 27.85
N GLN A 1033 -3.03 -19.80 26.79
CA GLN A 1033 -2.50 -18.43 26.73
C GLN A 1033 -3.53 -17.40 27.19
N VAL A 1034 -4.79 -17.60 26.80
CA VAL A 1034 -5.91 -16.67 27.08
C VAL A 1034 -7.16 -17.45 27.48
N MET A 1035 -7.97 -16.86 28.36
CA MET A 1035 -9.23 -17.43 28.82
C MET A 1035 -10.27 -16.36 29.13
N THR A 1036 -11.55 -16.72 29.06
CA THR A 1036 -12.67 -15.84 29.42
C THR A 1036 -13.88 -16.67 29.88
N PRO A 1037 -14.76 -16.16 30.75
CA PRO A 1037 -16.03 -16.81 31.05
C PRO A 1037 -16.85 -17.06 29.79
N ALA A 1038 -17.54 -18.20 29.73
CA ALA A 1038 -18.48 -18.54 28.66
C ALA A 1038 -19.95 -18.54 29.15
N SER A 1039 -20.18 -18.20 30.41
CA SER A 1039 -21.49 -18.03 31.02
C SER A 1039 -21.40 -17.05 32.20
N SER A 1040 -22.52 -16.38 32.52
CA SER A 1040 -22.59 -15.38 33.59
C SER A 1040 -22.33 -15.94 34.99
N ASP A 1041 -22.52 -17.24 35.19
CA ASP A 1041 -22.28 -17.94 36.46
C ASP A 1041 -20.85 -18.48 36.60
N GLY A 1042 -20.01 -18.31 35.57
CA GLY A 1042 -18.60 -18.76 35.57
C GLY A 1042 -18.40 -20.27 35.46
N ASN A 1043 -19.47 -21.06 35.26
CA ASN A 1043 -19.39 -22.52 35.16
C ASN A 1043 -18.91 -23.01 33.79
N GLN A 1044 -19.05 -22.19 32.75
CA GLN A 1044 -18.53 -22.46 31.41
C GLN A 1044 -17.34 -21.54 31.13
N VAL A 1045 -16.35 -22.04 30.38
CA VAL A 1045 -15.09 -21.32 30.12
C VAL A 1045 -14.63 -21.51 28.69
N TRP A 1046 -14.14 -20.43 28.10
CA TRP A 1046 -13.38 -20.45 26.85
C TRP A 1046 -11.88 -20.39 27.14
N ILE A 1047 -11.11 -21.21 26.42
CA ILE A 1047 -9.64 -21.17 26.42
C ILE A 1047 -9.11 -21.17 24.98
N ALA A 1048 -7.97 -20.50 24.79
CA ALA A 1048 -7.18 -20.64 23.57
C ALA A 1048 -5.67 -20.62 23.85
N GLY A 1049 -4.92 -21.20 22.94
CA GLY A 1049 -3.47 -21.28 23.02
C GLY A 1049 -2.86 -21.98 21.81
N LYS A 1050 -1.59 -22.36 21.92
CA LYS A 1050 -0.87 -23.08 20.88
C LYS A 1050 -0.62 -24.52 21.29
N SER A 1051 -0.89 -25.44 20.36
CA SER A 1051 -0.62 -26.87 20.51
C SER A 1051 0.87 -27.11 20.72
N ALA A 1052 1.22 -27.94 21.71
CA ALA A 1052 2.62 -28.28 21.99
C ALA A 1052 3.25 -29.20 20.93
N GLN A 1053 2.44 -29.77 20.02
CA GLN A 1053 2.89 -30.73 19.00
C GLN A 1053 3.30 -30.06 17.69
N ASP A 1054 2.51 -29.09 17.23
CA ASP A 1054 2.61 -28.50 15.88
C ASP A 1054 2.45 -26.97 15.87
N ALA A 1055 2.35 -26.32 17.04
CA ALA A 1055 2.12 -24.89 17.21
C ALA A 1055 0.81 -24.36 16.59
N SER A 1056 -0.13 -25.24 16.19
CA SER A 1056 -1.46 -24.85 15.73
C SER A 1056 -2.26 -24.14 16.83
N VAL A 1057 -3.07 -23.14 16.47
CA VAL A 1057 -3.95 -22.47 17.43
C VAL A 1057 -5.14 -23.37 17.75
N PHE A 1058 -5.37 -23.61 19.04
CA PHE A 1058 -6.60 -24.26 19.51
C PHE A 1058 -7.52 -23.23 20.16
N LEU A 1059 -8.83 -23.40 19.94
CA LEU A 1059 -9.91 -22.69 20.62
C LEU A 1059 -10.89 -23.74 21.16
N MET A 1060 -11.14 -23.72 22.47
CA MET A 1060 -11.94 -24.74 23.15
C MET A 1060 -12.89 -24.12 24.18
N LYS A 1061 -14.08 -24.72 24.33
CA LYS A 1061 -15.08 -24.38 25.33
C LYS A 1061 -15.30 -25.56 26.27
N PHE A 1062 -15.32 -25.29 27.58
CA PHE A 1062 -15.84 -26.20 28.58
C PHE A 1062 -17.31 -25.86 28.84
N ASP A 1063 -18.22 -26.81 28.59
CA ASP A 1063 -19.67 -26.58 28.72
C ASP A 1063 -20.23 -26.88 30.13
N GLY A 1064 -19.35 -27.05 31.11
CA GLY A 1064 -19.68 -27.49 32.47
C GLY A 1064 -19.49 -29.00 32.68
N SER A 1065 -19.32 -29.78 31.60
CA SER A 1065 -19.11 -31.22 31.66
C SER A 1065 -17.97 -31.73 30.78
N THR A 1066 -17.89 -31.25 29.53
CA THR A 1066 -16.96 -31.74 28.52
C THR A 1066 -16.31 -30.60 27.75
N TRP A 1067 -15.13 -30.88 27.19
CA TRP A 1067 -14.44 -29.96 26.30
C TRP A 1067 -14.94 -30.12 24.86
N LYS A 1068 -15.32 -29.00 24.25
CA LYS A 1068 -15.62 -28.89 22.82
C LYS A 1068 -14.56 -28.05 22.14
N LYS A 1069 -14.11 -28.47 20.95
CA LYS A 1069 -13.09 -27.78 20.15
C LYS A 1069 -13.75 -27.11 18.94
N ALA A 1070 -13.33 -25.89 18.62
CA ALA A 1070 -13.71 -25.23 17.39
C ALA A 1070 -13.28 -26.06 16.17
N ARG A 1071 -14.16 -26.18 15.16
CA ARG A 1071 -13.91 -27.04 13.99
C ARG A 1071 -12.87 -26.43 13.05
N GLN A 1072 -12.97 -25.13 12.79
CA GLN A 1072 -11.93 -24.38 12.09
C GLN A 1072 -10.88 -23.90 13.09
N GLY A 1073 -9.62 -24.00 12.70
CA GLY A 1073 -8.50 -23.40 13.42
C GLY A 1073 -8.11 -22.07 12.80
N LEU A 1074 -7.54 -21.18 13.60
CA LEU A 1074 -6.81 -20.02 13.11
C LEU A 1074 -5.42 -20.45 12.61
N PRO A 1075 -4.80 -19.72 11.67
CA PRO A 1075 -3.46 -20.02 11.18
C PRO A 1075 -2.42 -20.09 12.32
N ALA A 1076 -1.39 -20.92 12.17
CA ALA A 1076 -0.38 -21.14 13.21
C ALA A 1076 0.45 -19.88 13.56
N GLN A 1077 0.62 -18.97 12.60
CA GLN A 1077 1.28 -17.68 12.81
C GLN A 1077 0.49 -16.69 13.68
N THR A 1078 -0.76 -17.00 14.02
CA THR A 1078 -1.60 -16.15 14.87
C THR A 1078 -0.93 -15.86 16.21
N VAL A 1079 -0.95 -14.60 16.60
CA VAL A 1079 -0.61 -14.13 17.94
C VAL A 1079 -1.91 -13.86 18.68
N LEU A 1080 -2.20 -14.63 19.72
CA LEU A 1080 -3.37 -14.45 20.57
C LEU A 1080 -3.09 -13.43 21.67
N ARG A 1081 -4.01 -12.48 21.89
CA ARG A 1081 -3.87 -11.46 22.94
C ARG A 1081 -5.00 -11.48 23.97
N SER A 1082 -6.27 -11.60 23.55
CA SER A 1082 -7.40 -11.71 24.48
C SER A 1082 -8.60 -12.44 23.90
N LEU A 1083 -9.48 -12.89 24.80
CA LEU A 1083 -10.80 -13.46 24.50
C LEU A 1083 -11.87 -12.69 25.29
N GLN A 1084 -12.98 -12.37 24.64
CA GLN A 1084 -14.13 -11.73 25.31
C GLN A 1084 -15.44 -12.14 24.66
N VAL A 1085 -16.39 -12.65 25.44
CA VAL A 1085 -17.76 -12.89 24.97
C VAL A 1085 -18.52 -11.56 24.98
N PHE A 1086 -19.32 -11.33 23.93
CA PHE A 1086 -20.25 -10.21 23.81
C PHE A 1086 -21.66 -10.74 23.53
N THR A 1087 -22.68 -10.08 24.08
CA THR A 1087 -24.05 -10.25 23.62
C THR A 1087 -24.24 -9.57 22.26
N LEU A 1088 -25.19 -10.10 21.49
CA LEU A 1088 -25.52 -9.65 20.15
C LEU A 1088 -26.95 -9.10 20.11
N THR A 1089 -27.12 -7.99 19.38
CA THR A 1089 -28.42 -7.38 19.09
C THR A 1089 -29.26 -8.22 18.12
N LYS A 1090 -28.62 -9.11 17.34
CA LYS A 1090 -29.26 -10.05 16.41
C LYS A 1090 -28.68 -11.45 16.59
N SER A 1091 -29.54 -12.47 16.57
CA SER A 1091 -29.09 -13.86 16.66
C SER A 1091 -28.40 -14.33 15.37
N HIS A 1092 -27.35 -15.12 15.50
CA HIS A 1092 -26.77 -15.91 14.40
C HIS A 1092 -27.41 -17.32 14.33
N GLY A 1093 -26.91 -18.19 13.44
CA GLY A 1093 -27.38 -19.58 13.35
C GLY A 1093 -27.06 -20.38 14.61
N LYS A 1094 -27.95 -21.28 15.04
CA LYS A 1094 -27.74 -22.08 16.26
C LYS A 1094 -26.52 -22.99 16.14
N THR A 1095 -25.70 -23.04 17.19
CA THR A 1095 -24.52 -23.90 17.27
C THR A 1095 -24.44 -24.61 18.62
N ASP A 1096 -23.70 -25.71 18.69
CA ASP A 1096 -23.45 -26.41 19.96
C ASP A 1096 -22.29 -25.78 20.77
N MET A 1097 -21.62 -24.77 20.20
CA MET A 1097 -20.44 -24.10 20.77
C MET A 1097 -20.82 -22.80 21.50
N LEU A 1098 -21.71 -22.00 20.91
CA LEU A 1098 -22.02 -20.64 21.35
C LEU A 1098 -23.53 -20.38 21.25
N ASP A 1099 -24.09 -19.66 22.24
CA ASP A 1099 -25.49 -19.25 22.21
C ASP A 1099 -25.77 -18.37 20.98
N ASP A 1100 -26.98 -18.44 20.43
CA ASP A 1100 -27.28 -17.73 19.18
C ASP A 1100 -27.25 -16.20 19.32
N LYS A 1101 -27.29 -15.66 20.54
CA LYS A 1101 -27.12 -14.23 20.85
C LYS A 1101 -25.76 -13.88 21.45
N GLU A 1102 -24.78 -14.75 21.36
CA GLU A 1102 -23.43 -14.48 21.88
C GLU A 1102 -22.42 -14.52 20.74
N GLY A 1103 -21.38 -13.69 20.83
CA GLY A 1103 -20.23 -13.70 19.93
C GLY A 1103 -18.94 -13.76 20.73
N LEU A 1104 -17.99 -14.61 20.36
CA LEU A 1104 -16.69 -14.65 21.00
C LEU A 1104 -15.69 -13.81 20.21
N MET A 1105 -15.29 -12.67 20.77
CA MET A 1105 -14.23 -11.84 20.21
C MET A 1105 -12.85 -12.43 20.54
N ILE A 1106 -12.00 -12.50 19.53
CA ILE A 1106 -10.61 -12.93 19.63
C ILE A 1106 -9.75 -11.80 19.10
N THR A 1107 -8.82 -11.30 19.91
CA THR A 1107 -7.92 -10.21 19.52
C THR A 1107 -6.49 -10.68 19.38
N GLY A 1108 -5.74 -10.00 18.52
CA GLY A 1108 -4.32 -10.20 18.38
C GLY A 1108 -3.80 -9.76 17.02
N SER A 1109 -3.04 -10.63 16.37
CA SER A 1109 -2.58 -10.46 14.98
C SER A 1109 -2.77 -11.81 14.28
N MET A 1110 -3.58 -11.81 13.23
CA MET A 1110 -4.06 -13.00 12.52
C MET A 1110 -4.05 -12.71 11.02
N ASP A 1111 -3.88 -13.74 10.20
CA ASP A 1111 -3.94 -13.62 8.74
C ASP A 1111 -5.06 -14.53 8.20
N LEU A 1112 -6.21 -13.93 7.87
CA LEU A 1112 -7.38 -14.70 7.43
C LEU A 1112 -7.29 -15.01 5.93
N PRO A 1113 -7.46 -16.29 5.52
CA PRO A 1113 -7.45 -16.65 4.11
C PRO A 1113 -8.45 -15.84 3.28
N GLY A 1114 -7.98 -15.20 2.20
CA GLY A 1114 -8.80 -14.39 1.28
C GLY A 1114 -9.16 -12.99 1.78
N ILE A 1115 -8.74 -12.60 2.99
CA ILE A 1115 -8.94 -11.26 3.56
C ILE A 1115 -7.59 -10.60 3.84
N GLY A 1116 -6.62 -11.37 4.35
CA GLY A 1116 -5.31 -10.87 4.74
C GLY A 1116 -5.21 -10.58 6.25
N PRO A 1117 -4.30 -9.69 6.67
CA PRO A 1117 -4.06 -9.41 8.08
C PRO A 1117 -5.29 -8.77 8.74
N VAL A 1118 -5.65 -9.27 9.92
CA VAL A 1118 -6.73 -8.77 10.78
C VAL A 1118 -6.28 -8.75 12.24
N SER A 1119 -6.81 -7.79 13.01
CA SER A 1119 -6.38 -7.59 14.40
C SER A 1119 -7.43 -8.06 15.43
N ALA A 1120 -8.69 -8.23 15.01
CA ALA A 1120 -9.69 -8.95 15.79
C ALA A 1120 -10.69 -9.69 14.89
N VAL A 1121 -11.18 -10.83 15.38
CA VAL A 1121 -12.21 -11.65 14.72
C VAL A 1121 -13.32 -12.01 15.71
N LEU A 1122 -14.55 -12.07 15.19
CA LEU A 1122 -15.73 -12.53 15.90
C LEU A 1122 -16.03 -13.98 15.52
N TYR A 1123 -15.97 -14.88 16.49
CA TYR A 1123 -16.37 -16.27 16.32
C TYR A 1123 -17.85 -16.43 16.70
N ASN A 1124 -18.67 -16.89 15.75
CA ASN A 1124 -20.12 -17.09 15.91
C ASN A 1124 -20.50 -18.55 16.24
N GLY A 1125 -19.53 -19.37 16.66
CA GLY A 1125 -19.73 -20.79 16.90
C GLY A 1125 -19.38 -21.71 15.71
N THR A 1126 -19.32 -21.19 14.47
CA THR A 1126 -18.88 -21.93 13.27
C THR A 1126 -17.70 -21.29 12.57
N ASP A 1127 -17.78 -19.99 12.30
CA ASP A 1127 -16.87 -19.25 11.43
C ASP A 1127 -16.19 -18.10 12.18
N PHE A 1128 -14.99 -17.72 11.73
CA PHE A 1128 -14.30 -16.51 12.17
C PHE A 1128 -14.61 -15.37 11.21
N LEU A 1129 -15.35 -14.38 11.69
CA LEU A 1129 -15.68 -13.18 10.93
C LEU A 1129 -14.66 -12.08 11.25
N PRO A 1130 -14.04 -11.42 10.26
CA PRO A 1130 -13.17 -10.26 10.51
C PRO A 1130 -13.96 -9.16 11.22
N TYR A 1131 -13.34 -8.50 12.20
CA TYR A 1131 -13.97 -7.42 12.95
C TYR A 1131 -13.18 -6.11 12.88
N THR A 1132 -11.90 -6.12 13.25
CA THR A 1132 -11.05 -4.93 13.18
C THR A 1132 -9.80 -5.16 12.32
N LEU A 1133 -9.45 -4.12 11.57
CA LEU A 1133 -8.19 -3.97 10.87
C LEU A 1133 -7.43 -2.81 11.51
N THR A 1134 -6.11 -2.89 11.54
CA THR A 1134 -5.28 -1.82 12.09
C THR A 1134 -4.11 -1.50 11.19
N THR A 1135 -3.65 -0.26 11.26
CA THR A 1135 -2.49 0.24 10.53
C THR A 1135 -1.31 0.44 11.48
N HIS A 1136 -0.07 0.37 10.98
CA HIS A 1136 1.13 0.53 11.80
C HIS A 1136 2.16 1.45 11.16
N ALA A 1137 2.89 2.23 11.96
CA ALA A 1137 3.91 3.17 11.47
C ALA A 1137 5.24 2.50 11.07
N GLY A 1138 5.28 1.17 11.00
CA GLY A 1138 6.45 0.36 10.67
C GLY A 1138 6.04 -0.88 9.86
N PRO A 1139 6.99 -1.75 9.50
CA PRO A 1139 6.68 -2.95 8.72
C PRO A 1139 5.82 -3.93 9.51
N GLY A 1140 4.74 -4.43 8.89
CA GLY A 1140 3.82 -5.42 9.43
C GLY A 1140 2.52 -4.83 9.97
N ALA A 1141 1.45 -5.62 9.87
CA ALA A 1141 0.13 -5.23 10.36
C ALA A 1141 0.09 -5.03 11.89
N GLY A 1142 -0.65 -4.01 12.33
CA GLY A 1142 -0.87 -3.74 13.75
C GLY A 1142 -1.63 -4.85 14.48
N SER A 1143 -1.67 -4.76 15.81
CA SER A 1143 -2.32 -5.76 16.66
C SER A 1143 -3.25 -5.14 17.69
N VAL A 1144 -4.40 -5.78 17.95
CA VAL A 1144 -5.25 -5.42 19.09
C VAL A 1144 -4.85 -6.30 20.28
N GLY A 1145 -4.46 -5.64 21.37
CA GLY A 1145 -4.16 -6.28 22.65
C GLY A 1145 -5.44 -6.74 23.36
N LYS A 1146 -6.25 -5.78 23.82
CA LYS A 1146 -7.44 -6.06 24.63
C LYS A 1146 -8.55 -5.07 24.35
N ILE A 1147 -9.80 -5.56 24.38
CA ILE A 1147 -10.99 -4.72 24.51
C ILE A 1147 -11.40 -4.73 25.97
N PHE A 1148 -11.48 -3.55 26.60
CA PHE A 1148 -11.89 -3.43 27.99
C PHE A 1148 -13.04 -2.43 28.13
N THR A 1149 -13.86 -2.64 29.15
CA THR A 1149 -15.12 -1.94 29.35
C THR A 1149 -15.18 -1.33 30.74
N GLN A 1150 -15.99 -0.28 30.89
CA GLN A 1150 -16.23 0.34 32.20
C GLN A 1150 -17.04 -0.57 33.12
N LYS A 1151 -17.91 -1.41 32.55
CA LYS A 1151 -18.75 -2.39 33.26
C LYS A 1151 -18.54 -3.79 32.69
N ASP A 1152 -18.41 -4.77 33.57
CA ASP A 1152 -18.22 -6.19 33.23
C ASP A 1152 -19.57 -6.93 33.07
N ASP A 1153 -20.50 -6.38 32.29
CA ASP A 1153 -21.83 -6.97 32.04
C ASP A 1153 -21.99 -7.47 30.60
N PHE A 1154 -21.30 -8.57 30.30
CA PHE A 1154 -21.21 -9.13 28.95
C PHE A 1154 -22.32 -10.13 28.57
N PHE A 1155 -23.11 -10.58 29.54
CA PHE A 1155 -24.09 -11.67 29.35
C PHE A 1155 -25.55 -11.24 29.47
N THR A 1156 -25.83 -10.03 29.97
CA THR A 1156 -27.20 -9.53 29.98
C THR A 1156 -27.50 -8.82 28.65
N SER A 1157 -28.50 -9.31 27.93
CA SER A 1157 -29.11 -8.54 26.83
C SER A 1157 -30.04 -7.50 27.44
N GLY A 1158 -29.99 -6.25 26.98
CA GLY A 1158 -30.91 -5.20 27.45
C GLY A 1158 -32.37 -5.67 27.40
N LYS A 1159 -32.95 -6.01 28.55
CA LYS A 1159 -34.38 -6.31 28.63
C LYS A 1159 -35.09 -4.99 28.39
N GLY A 1160 -35.70 -4.83 27.22
CA GLY A 1160 -36.63 -3.75 26.98
C GLY A 1160 -37.65 -3.73 28.11
N HIS A 1161 -37.55 -2.77 29.02
CA HIS A 1161 -38.57 -2.57 30.03
C HIS A 1161 -39.86 -2.26 29.28
N MET A 1162 -40.84 -3.15 29.41
CA MET A 1162 -42.17 -2.91 28.86
C MET A 1162 -42.67 -1.58 29.45
N PRO A 1163 -43.02 -0.56 28.63
CA PRO A 1163 -43.37 0.76 29.13
C PRO A 1163 -44.41 0.65 30.24
N LEU A 1164 -44.25 1.41 31.33
CA LEU A 1164 -45.08 1.35 32.53
C LEU A 1164 -46.59 1.31 32.20
N VAL A 1165 -47.00 1.99 31.13
CA VAL A 1165 -48.36 2.03 30.59
C VAL A 1165 -48.92 0.65 30.24
N PHE A 1166 -48.13 -0.23 29.63
CA PHE A 1166 -48.59 -1.58 29.26
C PHE A 1166 -48.72 -2.50 30.47
N VAL A 1167 -47.85 -2.36 31.48
CA VAL A 1167 -47.96 -3.11 32.75
C VAL A 1167 -49.23 -2.72 33.50
N VAL A 1168 -49.56 -1.42 33.52
CA VAL A 1168 -50.80 -0.92 34.11
C VAL A 1168 -52.04 -1.43 33.36
N LEU A 1169 -52.00 -1.46 32.02
CA LEU A 1169 -53.12 -1.97 31.20
C LEU A 1169 -53.37 -3.46 31.40
N ILE A 1170 -52.31 -4.28 31.46
CA ILE A 1170 -52.43 -5.73 31.70
C ILE A 1170 -52.96 -5.98 33.13
N GLY A 1171 -52.46 -5.23 34.13
CA GLY A 1171 -52.97 -5.29 35.49
C GLY A 1171 -54.45 -4.94 35.60
N LEU A 1172 -54.90 -3.90 34.90
CA LEU A 1172 -56.31 -3.50 34.82
C LEU A 1172 -57.18 -4.59 34.16
N ALA A 1173 -56.70 -5.18 33.05
CA ALA A 1173 -57.43 -6.22 32.34
C ALA A 1173 -57.61 -7.50 33.19
N ILE A 1174 -56.56 -7.90 33.93
CA ILE A 1174 -56.62 -9.04 34.86
C ILE A 1174 -57.59 -8.75 36.00
N ALA A 1175 -57.54 -7.55 36.58
CA ALA A 1175 -58.45 -7.14 37.66
C ALA A 1175 -59.93 -7.17 37.21
N LEU A 1176 -60.23 -6.61 36.03
CA LEU A 1176 -61.58 -6.66 35.45
C LEU A 1176 -62.04 -8.09 35.15
N GLY A 1177 -61.15 -8.94 34.63
CA GLY A 1177 -61.43 -10.35 34.38
C GLY A 1177 -61.76 -11.13 35.66
N ILE A 1178 -61.02 -10.88 36.75
CA ILE A 1178 -61.27 -11.51 38.06
C ILE A 1178 -62.59 -11.03 38.65
N ILE A 1179 -62.92 -9.73 38.55
CA ILE A 1179 -64.20 -9.18 39.01
C ILE A 1179 -65.37 -9.82 38.23
N LEU A 1180 -65.25 -9.94 36.90
CA LEU A 1180 -66.27 -10.60 36.08
C LEU A 1180 -66.47 -12.07 36.49
N LEU A 1181 -65.38 -12.80 36.74
CA LEU A 1181 -65.45 -14.19 37.22
C LEU A 1181 -66.10 -14.29 38.60
N MET A 1182 -65.82 -13.36 39.53
CA MET A 1182 -66.49 -13.32 40.83
C MET A 1182 -68.00 -13.03 40.70
N VAL A 1183 -68.39 -12.13 39.81
CA VAL A 1183 -69.81 -11.83 39.54
C VAL A 1183 -70.52 -13.03 38.92
N LEU A 1184 -69.90 -13.69 37.93
CA LEU A 1184 -70.45 -14.88 37.30
C LEU A 1184 -70.57 -16.05 38.30
N ALA A 1185 -69.57 -16.25 39.16
CA ALA A 1185 -69.61 -17.23 40.24
C ALA A 1185 -70.73 -16.90 41.24
N GLY A 1186 -70.92 -15.62 41.58
CA GLY A 1186 -72.02 -15.15 42.44
C GLY A 1186 -73.40 -15.39 41.83
N ILE A 1187 -73.57 -15.13 40.53
CA ILE A 1187 -74.82 -15.41 39.80
C ILE A 1187 -75.08 -16.91 39.69
N ALA A 1188 -74.03 -17.72 39.45
CA ALA A 1188 -74.14 -19.17 39.42
C ALA A 1188 -74.54 -19.73 40.80
N LEU A 1189 -73.95 -19.20 41.88
CA LEU A 1189 -74.32 -19.53 43.26
C LEU A 1189 -75.76 -19.13 43.58
N ASP A 1190 -76.21 -17.94 43.17
CA ASP A 1190 -77.59 -17.47 43.37
C ASP A 1190 -78.60 -18.33 42.59
N ARG A 1191 -78.27 -18.71 41.34
CA ARG A 1191 -79.11 -19.64 40.55
C ARG A 1191 -79.13 -21.04 41.14
N LEU A 1192 -78.03 -21.54 41.71
CA LEU A 1192 -77.98 -22.83 42.41
C LEU A 1192 -78.77 -22.79 43.73
N ARG A 1193 -78.71 -21.67 44.47
CA ARG A 1193 -79.53 -21.44 45.67
C ARG A 1193 -81.01 -21.42 45.34
N LYS A 1194 -81.42 -20.63 44.34
CA LYS A 1194 -82.82 -20.54 43.88
C LYS A 1194 -83.37 -21.86 43.31
N LYS A 1195 -82.51 -22.74 42.77
CA LYS A 1195 -82.90 -24.09 42.33
C LYS A 1195 -83.12 -25.06 43.50
N ARG A 1196 -82.53 -24.81 44.67
CA ARG A 1196 -82.68 -25.65 45.87
C ARG A 1196 -83.79 -25.21 46.82
N GLU A 1197 -84.11 -23.91 46.89
CA GLU A 1197 -84.96 -23.38 47.97
C GLU A 1197 -86.42 -23.10 47.59
N GLY A 1198 -86.81 -23.17 46.30
CA GLY A 1198 -88.20 -23.00 45.90
C GLY A 1198 -88.74 -21.57 46.06
N TYR A 1199 -89.63 -21.17 45.16
CA TYR A 1199 -90.11 -19.80 45.03
C TYR A 1199 -90.98 -19.38 46.23
N THR A 1200 -90.53 -18.41 47.03
CA THR A 1200 -91.34 -17.77 48.08
C THR A 1200 -91.79 -16.37 47.63
N ARG A 1201 -93.10 -16.12 47.78
CA ARG A 1201 -93.79 -14.91 47.35
C ARG A 1201 -93.51 -13.77 48.34
N ALA A 1202 -93.21 -12.58 47.84
CA ALA A 1202 -92.95 -11.39 48.64
C ALA A 1202 -94.17 -11.01 49.52
N PRO A 1203 -94.01 -10.79 50.85
CA PRO A 1203 -95.07 -10.25 51.69
C PRO A 1203 -95.14 -8.73 51.60
N THR A 1204 -96.36 -8.23 51.38
CA THR A 1204 -96.76 -6.82 51.42
C THR A 1204 -97.27 -6.44 52.81
N SER A 1205 -96.54 -5.56 53.51
CA SER A 1205 -97.02 -4.53 54.47
C SER A 1205 -95.79 -4.02 55.25
N MET A 1206 -95.21 -2.87 54.91
CA MET A 1206 -95.58 -1.51 55.33
C MET A 1206 -95.50 -1.33 56.86
N HIS A 1207 -94.33 -0.90 57.35
CA HIS A 1207 -94.17 -0.04 58.54
C HIS A 1207 -92.98 0.93 58.34
N ASP A 1208 -93.37 2.20 58.40
CA ASP A 1208 -92.69 3.45 58.74
C ASP A 1208 -91.18 3.66 58.60
N ARG A 1209 -90.83 4.73 57.87
CA ARG A 1209 -89.48 5.12 57.48
C ARG A 1209 -88.82 5.99 58.54
N GLY A 1210 -87.72 5.51 59.12
CA GLY A 1210 -86.82 6.31 59.94
C GLY A 1210 -85.35 6.08 59.57
N SER A 1211 -84.74 7.05 58.89
CA SER A 1211 -83.32 7.37 59.06
C SER A 1211 -83.06 8.80 58.57
N GLY A 1212 -82.83 9.71 59.52
CA GLY A 1212 -82.51 11.13 59.30
C GLY A 1212 -81.30 11.33 58.38
N ILE A 1213 -81.29 12.32 57.47
CA ILE A 1213 -81.06 13.77 57.73
C ILE A 1213 -79.63 13.96 58.33
N HIS A 1214 -78.65 14.67 57.75
CA HIS A 1214 -78.68 15.97 57.07
C HIS A 1214 -77.44 16.21 56.16
N ARG A 1215 -77.57 17.16 55.23
CA ARG A 1215 -76.47 17.83 54.50
C ARG A 1215 -75.69 18.73 55.45
N ILE A 1216 -74.35 18.76 55.34
CA ILE A 1216 -73.50 19.81 55.94
C ILE A 1216 -72.92 20.66 54.78
N PRO A 1217 -73.19 21.98 54.74
CA PRO A 1217 -72.67 22.92 53.75
C PRO A 1217 -71.33 23.57 54.18
N PRO A 1218 -70.64 24.28 53.26
CA PRO A 1218 -69.18 24.44 53.23
C PRO A 1218 -68.68 25.58 54.14
N ARG A 1219 -68.55 25.30 55.44
CA ARG A 1219 -67.91 26.23 56.40
C ARG A 1219 -67.03 25.56 57.45
N GLU A 1220 -66.75 24.27 57.33
CA GLU A 1220 -65.62 23.60 58.01
C GLU A 1220 -64.32 23.70 57.18
N LEU A 1221 -64.19 24.84 56.49
CA LEU A 1221 -62.92 25.47 56.18
C LEU A 1221 -62.33 26.00 57.50
N LEU A 1222 -61.08 25.61 57.79
CA LEU A 1222 -60.09 26.39 58.58
C LEU A 1222 -59.99 26.20 60.11
N GLU A 1223 -60.01 24.98 60.61
CA GLU A 1223 -59.42 24.62 61.91
C GLU A 1223 -58.88 23.19 61.81
N SER A 1224 -57.64 22.93 61.42
CA SER A 1224 -56.53 22.98 62.37
C SER A 1224 -55.19 23.05 61.63
N LEU A 1225 -54.77 24.28 61.30
CA LEU A 1225 -53.36 24.63 61.34
C LEU A 1225 -52.99 24.75 62.82
N GLY A 1226 -51.99 23.97 63.25
CA GLY A 1226 -51.17 24.34 64.39
C GLY A 1226 -51.19 23.40 65.59
N LYS A 1227 -50.01 22.81 65.78
CA LYS A 1227 -49.38 22.34 67.02
C LYS A 1227 -49.54 20.84 67.32
N VAL A 1228 -48.54 20.10 67.79
CA VAL A 1228 -47.09 20.29 68.03
C VAL A 1228 -46.52 18.85 68.21
N GLN A 1229 -45.28 18.62 67.76
CA GLN A 1229 -44.38 17.46 68.00
C GLN A 1229 -44.29 17.01 69.49
N PRO A 1230 -43.78 15.81 69.90
CA PRO A 1230 -42.45 15.28 69.50
C PRO A 1230 -42.21 13.74 69.53
N GLY A 1231 -41.03 13.33 69.02
CA GLY A 1231 -40.21 12.26 69.64
C GLY A 1231 -40.07 10.92 68.92
N ALA A 1232 -38.84 10.60 68.49
CA ALA A 1232 -38.29 9.31 68.04
C ALA A 1232 -38.17 8.28 69.21
N PRO A 1233 -37.62 7.03 69.09
CA PRO A 1233 -36.89 6.37 67.97
C PRO A 1233 -37.18 4.85 67.72
N HIS A 1234 -36.49 4.30 66.68
CA HIS A 1234 -36.01 2.92 66.40
C HIS A 1234 -36.84 1.67 66.79
N VAL A 1235 -37.05 0.75 65.83
CA VAL A 1235 -36.14 -0.36 65.42
C VAL A 1235 -36.27 -0.56 63.91
#